data_AF-A0A953R0I3-F1
#
_entry.id   AF-A0A953R0I3-F1
#
_cell.length_a   1.000
_cell.length_b   1.000
_cell.length_c   1.000
_cell.angle_alpha   90.00
_cell.angle_beta   90.00
_cell.angle_gamma   90.00
#
_symmetry.space_group_name_H-M   'P 1'
#
loop_
_entity.id
_entity.type
_entity.pdbx_description
1 polymer ?
#
loop_
_entity_poly.entity_id
_entity_poly.type
_entity_poly.pdbx_seq_one_letter_code
_entity_poly.pdbx_strand_id
1 'polypeptide(L)'
;MKSARVSLGLLLWCAGGAAQQYVISSYAGGAPALAAAVPGTSVSIGAPISVATDEKGNVYFASPDLNSVFKLDPSGVLTLFAGSSKPGYSGDGGPAIAAKMNLFFGNASAVSSGLAVDKAGNLFIADTSNHCVRRVAPDGIITTVAGTGVRGFSGDDGPAVVAKLAYPWGVAVDPAGNLFILDTLNYRIRKVSTTGIITTLANVVGGWGLAVDGESNVFVAYPGSAITRISAKGTVATVPGVGGWGMAVDSRGNLFVADGITTVRRVSPDGTVTTVVGVAGYGIGGYSGDGGAATSAQLSHPSGLAVDSNGNLFIADRINYRIRKVSTSGVITTVAGNGKGTYLSDCSSSRYAAPAADAGPATSAQLRYPLGVAVDRDGNLFIADAFDNRIRKVSPSGIITTVAGTGSCGFSGDGGPATGAQLYSPVAVAADSTGNLWIADLGNQRIRKVSAGGIITTVAGDGTPGISGDGGPANKAQLSRLECDNTICGGVAVDNHGNLFIADTGSSRIRRVSPGGIITTVAGNGEEGFSGDGGQATSAQLSIPRGVAVDIADNLFIAEDGRIRKVSPDGTITTVAGGAAFDFRGPSGDGGLATSARLSWPVGVAVDSAGNLLIADPGDNFQVGDVGDDFSVDQRIRKVSPDGIITTLAGNGSHDFSGDGGPAITAAFNGAIGVAVDGAGNVYVADVRNQVIRILRPANSSVLIGAVVDAASQHADPISPGKIVVIYGAGLGPSQLIQNQPKNGQVSNELGGTTVSFNGLAAPILYTSATQVAAVVPYAAGGSTARMSVTYQGQVSADFTVPMATTAPNLFTSNQAGWGQAAAINAVDGTVNSTVNPVKLGDYISLYATGEGQTIPARVDGKLSSTSARPVLPVGVTVGGIPAFVQYAGGSPGQVAGLMQVNVQIPNGVQPGGYVPVVLQVGDASTTPGAVWVAVSGD
;
A
#
# COMPACT_ATOMS: atom_id res chain seq x y z
N MET A 1 -38.62 -32.57 2.86
CA MET A 1 -38.07 -31.40 2.13
C MET A 1 -38.39 -30.05 2.77
N LYS A 2 -39.53 -29.84 3.46
CA LYS A 2 -39.77 -28.62 4.27
C LYS A 2 -38.99 -28.58 5.59
N SER A 3 -38.71 -29.73 6.21
CA SER A 3 -37.90 -29.87 7.43
C SER A 3 -36.44 -29.43 7.26
N ALA A 4 -35.84 -29.62 6.08
CA ALA A 4 -34.45 -29.25 5.81
C ALA A 4 -34.19 -27.74 5.67
N ARG A 5 -35.22 -26.93 5.38
CA ARG A 5 -35.09 -25.46 5.31
C ARG A 5 -35.02 -24.81 6.69
N VAL A 6 -35.55 -25.47 7.72
CA VAL A 6 -35.49 -25.00 9.12
C VAL A 6 -34.12 -25.31 9.70
N SER A 7 -33.56 -26.50 9.48
CA SER A 7 -32.24 -26.90 10.02
C SER A 7 -31.06 -26.14 9.42
N LEU A 8 -31.13 -25.71 8.16
CA LEU A 8 -30.03 -25.00 7.47
C LEU A 8 -30.11 -23.46 7.63
N GLY A 9 -31.30 -22.91 7.84
CA GLY A 9 -31.53 -21.47 8.08
C GLY A 9 -31.18 -21.01 9.50
N LEU A 10 -30.90 -21.94 10.40
CA LEU A 10 -30.62 -21.75 11.83
C LEU A 10 -29.16 -21.30 12.15
N LEU A 11 -28.29 -21.18 11.13
CA LEU A 11 -26.84 -20.90 11.31
C LEU A 11 -26.34 -19.66 10.54
N LEU A 12 -27.24 -18.86 9.98
CA LEU A 12 -26.88 -17.80 9.04
C LEU A 12 -27.61 -16.51 9.43
N TRP A 13 -26.89 -15.57 10.04
CA TRP A 13 -26.83 -14.14 9.70
C TRP A 13 -26.22 -13.36 10.87
N CYS A 14 -24.96 -12.93 10.70
CA CYS A 14 -24.36 -11.70 11.26
C CYS A 14 -22.86 -11.74 10.95
N ALA A 15 -22.46 -11.17 9.81
CA ALA A 15 -21.07 -10.80 9.55
C ALA A 15 -21.05 -9.30 9.23
N GLY A 16 -20.96 -8.47 10.28
CA GLY A 16 -20.35 -7.15 10.13
C GLY A 16 -18.88 -7.40 9.82
N GLY A 17 -18.47 -7.14 8.58
CA GLY A 17 -17.13 -7.44 8.10
C GLY A 17 -16.07 -6.63 8.86
N ALA A 18 -15.19 -7.32 9.59
CA ALA A 18 -13.90 -6.74 9.91
C ALA A 18 -13.11 -6.63 8.59
N ALA A 19 -12.70 -5.42 8.23
CA ALA A 19 -11.92 -5.19 7.01
C ALA A 19 -10.62 -6.01 7.06
N GLN A 20 -10.28 -6.66 5.93
CA GLN A 20 -8.99 -7.32 5.74
C GLN A 20 -7.87 -6.32 6.05
N GLN A 21 -7.12 -6.57 7.12
CA GLN A 21 -5.99 -5.73 7.47
C GLN A 21 -4.84 -5.99 6.50
N TYR A 22 -4.01 -4.97 6.29
CA TYR A 22 -2.79 -5.05 5.50
C TYR A 22 -1.60 -4.61 6.33
N VAL A 23 -0.45 -5.26 6.14
CA VAL A 23 0.84 -4.80 6.63
C VAL A 23 1.57 -4.15 5.47
N ILE A 24 2.07 -2.93 5.70
CA ILE A 24 2.87 -2.21 4.71
C ILE A 24 4.35 -2.43 4.95
N SER A 25 5.10 -2.51 3.86
CA SER A 25 6.56 -2.49 3.91
C SER A 25 7.10 -1.88 2.64
N SER A 26 8.30 -1.30 2.71
CA SER A 26 9.10 -1.01 1.54
C SER A 26 9.38 -2.31 0.81
N TYR A 27 9.06 -2.31 -0.48
CA TYR A 27 9.29 -3.43 -1.38
C TYR A 27 10.54 -3.21 -2.22
N ALA A 28 10.73 -1.99 -2.72
CA ALA A 28 11.92 -1.59 -3.47
C ALA A 28 12.17 -0.08 -3.37
N GLY A 29 13.41 0.39 -3.52
CA GLY A 29 13.73 1.83 -3.47
C GLY A 29 13.98 2.37 -2.06
N GLY A 30 14.37 3.65 -1.99
CA GLY A 30 14.53 4.41 -0.74
C GLY A 30 15.98 4.56 -0.26
N ALA A 31 16.22 5.54 0.61
CA ALA A 31 17.47 5.63 1.35
C ALA A 31 17.56 4.42 2.28
N PRO A 32 18.69 3.69 2.32
CA PRO A 32 18.83 2.61 3.28
C PRO A 32 18.66 3.21 4.68
N ALA A 33 17.73 2.69 5.46
CA ALA A 33 17.80 2.85 6.90
C ALA A 33 19.12 2.22 7.33
N LEU A 34 20.16 3.03 7.52
CA LEU A 34 21.43 2.57 8.09
C LEU A 34 21.20 2.28 9.57
N ALA A 35 20.51 1.18 9.85
CA ALA A 35 20.32 0.63 11.19
C ALA A 35 21.62 0.01 11.74
N ALA A 36 22.66 -0.15 10.90
CA ALA A 36 23.95 -0.73 11.26
C ALA A 36 25.12 -0.12 10.45
N ALA A 37 26.33 -0.33 10.96
CA ALA A 37 27.58 0.11 10.34
C ALA A 37 27.93 -0.74 9.10
N VAL A 38 28.37 -0.11 8.01
CA VAL A 38 28.63 -0.76 6.72
C VAL A 38 29.96 -0.30 6.09
N PRO A 39 30.59 -1.05 5.17
CA PRO A 39 31.72 -0.52 4.40
C PRO A 39 31.33 0.73 3.60
N GLY A 40 32.11 1.80 3.69
CA GLY A 40 31.79 3.07 3.03
C GLY A 40 31.70 3.01 1.49
N THR A 41 32.31 2.00 0.87
CA THR A 41 32.28 1.81 -0.59
C THR A 41 31.12 0.94 -1.07
N SER A 42 30.30 0.37 -0.19
CA SER A 42 29.22 -0.55 -0.57
C SER A 42 27.84 0.09 -0.60
N VAL A 43 27.71 1.38 -0.27
CA VAL A 43 26.41 2.08 -0.16
C VAL A 43 26.47 3.46 -0.85
N SER A 44 25.31 3.92 -1.34
CA SER A 44 25.16 5.31 -1.78
C SER A 44 24.92 6.21 -0.58
N ILE A 45 25.45 7.42 -0.67
CA ILE A 45 25.39 8.43 0.38
C ILE A 45 24.65 9.68 -0.08
N GLY A 46 23.79 9.57 -1.10
CA GLY A 46 23.08 10.72 -1.65
C GLY A 46 24.02 11.70 -2.36
N ALA A 47 23.74 12.99 -2.25
CA ALA A 47 24.54 14.08 -2.80
C ALA A 47 25.35 14.75 -1.68
N PRO A 48 26.53 14.22 -1.30
CA PRO A 48 27.34 14.86 -0.27
C PRO A 48 27.87 16.20 -0.80
N ILE A 49 27.67 17.27 -0.05
CA ILE A 49 28.09 18.63 -0.46
C ILE A 49 29.01 19.33 0.53
N SER A 50 29.12 18.81 1.75
CA SER A 50 30.03 19.33 2.77
C SER A 50 30.77 18.20 3.45
N VAL A 51 32.00 18.49 3.86
CA VAL A 51 32.91 17.53 4.48
C VAL A 51 33.67 18.21 5.62
N ALA A 52 33.88 17.50 6.72
CA ALA A 52 34.72 17.90 7.84
C ALA A 52 35.53 16.70 8.36
N THR A 53 36.65 16.96 9.02
CA THR A 53 37.52 15.93 9.60
C THR A 53 37.86 16.24 11.04
N ASP A 54 38.04 15.21 11.86
CA ASP A 54 38.52 15.35 13.24
C ASP A 54 39.98 14.89 13.42
N GLU A 55 40.57 15.17 14.59
CA GLU A 55 41.96 14.79 14.90
C GLU A 55 42.18 13.27 14.96
N LYS A 56 41.08 12.49 15.11
CA LYS A 56 41.12 11.01 15.11
C LYS A 56 41.11 10.44 13.68
N GLY A 57 40.94 11.29 12.67
CA GLY A 57 40.91 10.91 11.27
C GLY A 57 39.54 10.44 10.77
N ASN A 58 38.47 10.69 11.52
CA ASN A 58 37.12 10.46 11.00
C ASN A 58 36.77 11.54 9.96
N VAL A 59 35.99 11.15 8.96
CA VAL A 59 35.45 12.04 7.93
C VAL A 59 33.94 12.11 8.10
N TYR A 60 33.42 13.32 8.30
CA TYR A 60 32.00 13.61 8.38
C TYR A 60 31.56 14.27 7.09
N PHE A 61 30.38 13.92 6.58
CA PHE A 61 29.83 14.57 5.40
C PHE A 61 28.31 14.65 5.47
N ALA A 62 27.79 15.76 4.96
CA ALA A 62 26.35 16.06 4.96
C ALA A 62 25.77 15.76 3.57
N SER A 63 24.66 15.03 3.56
CA SER A 63 23.89 14.68 2.37
C SER A 63 22.50 15.32 2.48
N PRO A 64 22.28 16.50 1.88
CA PRO A 64 21.06 17.26 2.08
C PRO A 64 19.82 16.61 1.47
N ASP A 65 19.99 15.90 0.37
CA ASP A 65 18.95 15.06 -0.26
C ASP A 65 18.47 13.94 0.67
N LEU A 66 19.34 13.54 1.60
CA LEU A 66 19.03 12.59 2.66
C LEU A 66 18.79 13.23 4.01
N ASN A 67 18.81 14.57 4.17
CA ASN A 67 18.71 15.28 5.46
C ASN A 67 19.54 14.65 6.60
N SER A 68 20.73 14.14 6.27
CA SER A 68 21.53 13.32 7.17
C SER A 68 23.01 13.69 7.09
N VAL A 69 23.71 13.46 8.19
CA VAL A 69 25.17 13.52 8.28
C VAL A 69 25.68 12.13 8.60
N PHE A 70 26.65 11.69 7.81
CA PHE A 70 27.30 10.40 7.99
C PHE A 70 28.74 10.58 8.47
N LYS A 71 29.24 9.54 9.15
CA LYS A 71 30.61 9.45 9.63
C LYS A 71 31.29 8.22 9.05
N LEU A 72 32.41 8.43 8.36
CA LEU A 72 33.35 7.40 7.94
C LEU A 72 34.53 7.39 8.93
N ASP A 73 34.79 6.25 9.54
CA ASP A 73 35.95 6.09 10.42
C ASP A 73 37.23 5.70 9.65
N PRO A 74 38.42 5.78 10.27
CA PRO A 74 39.68 5.42 9.62
C PRO A 74 39.78 3.96 9.14
N SER A 75 38.90 3.06 9.61
CA SER A 75 38.84 1.67 9.17
C SER A 75 38.00 1.47 7.90
N GLY A 76 37.34 2.53 7.43
CA GLY A 76 36.50 2.51 6.23
C GLY A 76 35.05 2.13 6.51
N VAL A 77 34.63 2.15 7.78
CA VAL A 77 33.26 1.85 8.20
C VAL A 77 32.43 3.14 8.26
N LEU A 78 31.25 3.10 7.64
CA LEU A 78 30.29 4.18 7.54
C LEU A 78 29.13 3.99 8.53
N THR A 79 28.75 5.07 9.20
CA THR A 79 27.61 5.11 10.14
C THR A 79 26.78 6.37 9.93
N LEU A 80 25.48 6.29 10.23
CA LEU A 80 24.64 7.46 10.39
C LEU A 80 25.03 8.19 11.68
N PHE A 81 25.41 9.46 11.57
CA PHE A 81 25.93 10.24 12.70
C PHE A 81 24.90 11.24 13.22
N ALA A 82 24.13 11.87 12.33
CA ALA A 82 23.02 12.74 12.70
C ALA A 82 21.95 12.77 11.59
N GLY A 83 20.71 13.05 11.98
CA GLY A 83 19.57 13.13 11.06
C GLY A 83 18.82 11.82 10.92
N SER A 84 17.50 11.92 10.90
CA SER A 84 16.55 10.80 10.76
C SER A 84 16.21 10.48 9.30
N SER A 85 16.95 11.06 8.36
CA SER A 85 16.62 11.12 6.94
C SER A 85 15.28 11.77 6.59
N LYS A 86 14.75 12.60 7.51
CA LYS A 86 13.51 13.35 7.36
C LYS A 86 13.75 14.86 7.50
N PRO A 87 13.20 15.70 6.60
CA PRO A 87 13.24 17.14 6.76
C PRO A 87 12.42 17.58 7.99
N GLY A 88 12.83 18.69 8.61
CA GLY A 88 12.12 19.33 9.73
C GLY A 88 13.06 19.78 10.84
N TYR A 89 12.51 20.32 11.93
CA TYR A 89 13.28 20.85 13.07
C TYR A 89 12.84 20.19 14.39
N SER A 90 13.60 19.22 14.88
CA SER A 90 13.34 18.55 16.17
C SER A 90 14.58 17.89 16.76
N GLY A 91 14.46 17.32 17.97
CA GLY A 91 15.46 16.41 18.54
C GLY A 91 16.48 17.04 19.49
N ASP A 92 16.37 18.33 19.80
CA ASP A 92 17.26 18.98 20.77
C ASP A 92 17.23 18.28 22.15
N GLY A 93 18.42 18.01 22.69
CA GLY A 93 18.60 17.27 23.94
C GLY A 93 18.49 15.74 23.80
N GLY A 94 18.21 15.22 22.60
CA GLY A 94 18.08 13.80 22.31
C GLY A 94 19.18 13.25 21.38
N PRO A 95 19.10 11.96 21.01
CA PRO A 95 20.04 11.33 20.09
C PRO A 95 20.03 12.00 18.71
N ALA A 96 21.21 12.36 18.20
CA ALA A 96 21.38 13.06 16.93
C ALA A 96 20.80 12.29 15.73
N ILE A 97 20.87 10.96 15.74
CA ILE A 97 20.32 10.09 14.70
C ILE A 97 18.78 10.12 14.62
N ALA A 98 18.10 10.57 15.67
CA ALA A 98 16.64 10.69 15.71
C ALA A 98 16.15 12.10 15.36
N ALA A 99 17.06 13.07 15.24
CA ALA A 99 16.71 14.46 14.99
C ALA A 99 16.22 14.66 13.55
N LYS A 100 15.23 15.53 13.36
CA LYS A 100 14.90 16.05 12.04
C LYS A 100 15.77 17.28 11.78
N MET A 101 16.32 17.35 10.58
CA MET A 101 17.14 18.46 10.07
C MET A 101 16.68 18.79 8.65
N ASN A 102 16.84 20.03 8.21
CA ASN A 102 16.47 20.47 6.87
C ASN A 102 17.68 21.13 6.21
N LEU A 103 18.50 20.28 5.59
CA LEU A 103 19.79 20.67 5.05
C LEU A 103 19.67 21.21 3.61
N PHE A 104 18.56 20.93 2.92
CA PHE A 104 18.35 21.27 1.51
C PHE A 104 17.68 22.63 1.31
N PHE A 105 18.12 23.40 0.30
CA PHE A 105 17.45 24.61 -0.19
C PHE A 105 16.85 24.33 -1.58
N GLY A 106 15.59 24.73 -1.80
CA GLY A 106 14.67 24.30 -2.87
C GLY A 106 15.07 24.42 -4.36
N ASN A 107 16.35 24.52 -4.73
CA ASN A 107 16.80 24.24 -6.10
C ASN A 107 18.18 23.55 -6.12
N ALA A 108 18.36 22.63 -7.06
CA ALA A 108 19.58 21.80 -7.19
C ALA A 108 20.86 22.60 -7.54
N SER A 109 20.76 23.92 -7.73
CA SER A 109 21.87 24.77 -8.17
C SER A 109 22.52 25.54 -7.02
N ALA A 110 21.91 25.58 -5.82
CA ALA A 110 22.43 26.29 -4.65
C ALA A 110 22.18 25.58 -3.32
N VAL A 111 22.97 24.54 -3.04
CA VAL A 111 22.93 23.79 -1.76
C VAL A 111 24.27 23.92 -1.03
N SER A 112 24.24 24.35 0.23
CA SER A 112 25.41 24.33 1.14
C SER A 112 24.95 24.09 2.57
N SER A 113 25.51 23.07 3.21
CA SER A 113 25.30 22.73 4.63
C SER A 113 26.66 22.56 5.29
N GLY A 114 27.26 23.67 5.69
CA GLY A 114 28.58 23.68 6.33
C GLY A 114 28.66 22.70 7.50
N LEU A 115 29.79 21.98 7.55
CA LEU A 115 30.19 21.16 8.69
C LEU A 115 31.51 21.70 9.25
N ALA A 116 31.62 21.69 10.57
CA ALA A 116 32.88 21.97 11.26
C ALA A 116 33.03 21.07 12.49
N VAL A 117 34.25 20.62 12.79
CA VAL A 117 34.54 19.85 13.99
C VAL A 117 35.54 20.62 14.84
N ASP A 118 35.28 20.71 16.14
CA ASP A 118 36.21 21.31 17.09
C ASP A 118 37.21 20.29 17.66
N LYS A 119 38.18 20.76 18.45
CA LYS A 119 39.19 19.90 19.10
C LYS A 119 38.61 18.91 20.11
N ALA A 120 37.42 19.19 20.65
CA ALA A 120 36.73 18.29 21.57
C ALA A 120 35.94 17.19 20.82
N GLY A 121 35.84 17.27 19.48
CA GLY A 121 35.10 16.35 18.65
C GLY A 121 33.61 16.68 18.55
N ASN A 122 33.18 17.90 18.90
CA ASN A 122 31.83 18.35 18.62
C ASN A 122 31.69 18.66 17.12
N LEU A 123 30.64 18.13 16.50
CA LEU A 123 30.29 18.44 15.11
C LEU A 123 29.25 19.56 15.09
N PHE A 124 29.55 20.64 14.39
CA PHE A 124 28.63 21.74 14.10
C PHE A 124 28.06 21.57 12.70
N ILE A 125 26.73 21.69 12.59
CA ILE A 125 25.97 21.47 11.37
C ILE A 125 25.16 22.74 11.09
N ALA A 126 25.35 23.32 9.92
CA ALA A 126 24.45 24.36 9.43
C ALA A 126 23.11 23.72 9.00
N ASP A 127 22.08 23.84 9.83
CA ASP A 127 20.74 23.32 9.56
C ASP A 127 19.95 24.37 8.76
N THR A 128 20.37 24.48 7.50
CA THR A 128 20.22 25.65 6.64
C THR A 128 18.78 26.13 6.50
N SER A 129 17.85 25.25 6.14
CA SER A 129 16.45 25.63 5.93
C SER A 129 15.67 25.71 7.25
N ASN A 130 16.24 25.24 8.35
CA ASN A 130 15.76 25.51 9.70
C ASN A 130 16.38 26.77 10.32
N HIS A 131 17.17 27.56 9.57
CA HIS A 131 17.69 28.84 10.04
C HIS A 131 18.45 28.79 11.37
N CYS A 132 19.17 27.70 11.61
CA CYS A 132 19.91 27.49 12.85
C CYS A 132 21.19 26.69 12.61
N VAL A 133 22.04 26.65 13.64
CA VAL A 133 23.24 25.81 13.72
C VAL A 133 23.06 24.83 14.86
N ARG A 134 23.26 23.55 14.55
CA ARG A 134 23.13 22.43 15.48
C ARG A 134 24.51 21.92 15.86
N ARG A 135 24.67 21.44 17.09
CA ARG A 135 25.89 20.82 17.60
C ARG A 135 25.59 19.40 18.05
N VAL A 136 26.34 18.42 17.55
CA VAL A 136 26.36 17.04 18.02
C VAL A 136 27.59 16.85 18.89
N ALA A 137 27.36 16.53 20.17
CA ALA A 137 28.44 16.25 21.12
C ALA A 137 29.00 14.81 20.91
N PRO A 138 30.19 14.50 21.45
CA PRO A 138 30.79 13.17 21.32
C PRO A 138 29.96 12.00 21.87
N ASP A 139 29.00 12.29 22.77
CA ASP A 139 28.03 11.34 23.31
C ASP A 139 26.83 11.09 22.36
N GLY A 140 26.78 11.77 21.22
CA GLY A 140 25.73 11.64 20.22
C GLY A 140 24.48 12.49 20.50
N ILE A 141 24.52 13.42 21.47
CA ILE A 141 23.39 14.32 21.75
C ILE A 141 23.45 15.55 20.84
N ILE A 142 22.33 15.89 20.20
CA ILE A 142 22.20 17.10 19.37
C ILE A 142 21.56 18.26 20.16
N THR A 143 22.04 19.47 19.92
CA THR A 143 21.52 20.71 20.53
C THR A 143 21.60 21.88 19.56
N THR A 144 20.65 22.81 19.58
CA THR A 144 20.76 24.08 18.86
C THR A 144 21.69 25.03 19.60
N VAL A 145 22.70 25.56 18.90
CA VAL A 145 23.71 26.45 19.49
C VAL A 145 23.66 27.88 18.95
N ALA A 146 22.95 28.11 17.83
CA ALA A 146 22.63 29.43 17.31
C ALA A 146 21.41 29.39 16.40
N GLY A 147 20.59 30.45 16.38
CA GLY A 147 19.37 30.48 15.55
C GLY A 147 18.13 30.01 16.30
N THR A 148 16.96 30.59 15.97
CA THR A 148 15.69 30.28 16.64
C THR A 148 14.76 29.35 15.85
N GLY A 149 15.20 28.82 14.71
CA GLY A 149 14.26 28.15 13.78
C GLY A 149 13.51 29.12 12.84
N VAL A 150 13.63 30.43 13.06
CA VAL A 150 12.86 31.46 12.36
C VAL A 150 13.78 32.36 11.56
N ARG A 151 13.48 32.52 10.27
CA ARG A 151 14.23 33.40 9.37
C ARG A 151 14.24 34.83 9.89
N GLY A 152 15.41 35.45 9.92
CA GLY A 152 15.55 36.88 10.16
C GLY A 152 16.91 37.23 10.73
N PHE A 153 17.07 38.47 11.20
CA PHE A 153 18.29 38.97 11.83
C PHE A 153 17.96 39.63 13.17
N SER A 154 18.60 39.18 14.25
CA SER A 154 18.53 39.79 15.58
C SER A 154 19.64 39.27 16.50
N GLY A 155 19.77 39.87 17.70
CA GLY A 155 20.42 39.22 18.85
C GLY A 155 21.93 39.40 18.98
N ASP A 156 22.55 40.32 18.24
CA ASP A 156 23.97 40.66 18.45
C ASP A 156 24.24 41.11 19.90
N ASP A 157 25.41 40.74 20.40
CA ASP A 157 25.90 40.89 21.78
C ASP A 157 25.08 40.11 22.83
N GLY A 158 24.11 39.30 22.40
CA GLY A 158 23.28 38.45 23.25
C GLY A 158 23.51 36.94 23.03
N PRO A 159 22.74 36.08 23.71
CA PRO A 159 22.84 34.63 23.55
C PRO A 159 22.51 34.18 22.11
N ALA A 160 23.37 33.35 21.53
CA ALA A 160 23.25 32.91 20.14
C ALA A 160 21.96 32.13 19.84
N VAL A 161 21.44 31.39 20.83
CA VAL A 161 20.22 30.57 20.71
C VAL A 161 18.93 31.37 20.59
N VAL A 162 18.95 32.68 20.92
CA VAL A 162 17.79 33.57 20.73
C VAL A 162 17.95 34.53 19.55
N ALA A 163 19.11 34.50 18.88
CA ALA A 163 19.37 35.30 17.69
C ALA A 163 18.72 34.65 16.47
N LYS A 164 18.10 35.47 15.61
CA LYS A 164 17.59 34.98 14.31
C LYS A 164 18.73 34.94 13.30
N LEU A 165 18.73 33.88 12.49
CA LEU A 165 19.59 33.67 11.33
C LEU A 165 18.72 33.53 10.07
N ALA A 166 19.31 33.66 8.90
CA ALA A 166 18.64 33.47 7.62
C ALA A 166 19.51 32.61 6.70
N TYR A 167 19.15 31.33 6.60
CA TYR A 167 19.82 30.31 5.79
C TYR A 167 21.33 30.25 6.04
N PRO A 168 21.78 29.81 7.23
CA PRO A 168 23.19 29.63 7.46
C PRO A 168 23.73 28.56 6.51
N TRP A 169 24.69 28.92 5.65
CA TRP A 169 25.27 27.99 4.65
C TRP A 169 26.62 27.43 5.07
N GLY A 170 27.38 28.19 5.86
CA GLY A 170 28.73 27.81 6.29
C GLY A 170 28.90 27.93 7.79
N VAL A 171 29.63 26.99 8.37
CA VAL A 171 30.12 27.06 9.75
C VAL A 171 31.60 26.71 9.79
N ALA A 172 32.33 27.32 10.73
CA ALA A 172 33.74 27.04 10.98
C ALA A 172 34.04 27.25 12.46
N VAL A 173 35.04 26.54 13.01
CA VAL A 173 35.45 26.69 14.41
C VAL A 173 36.93 26.99 14.48
N ASP A 174 37.31 27.99 15.27
CA ASP A 174 38.72 28.33 15.49
C ASP A 174 39.38 27.43 16.56
N PRO A 175 40.72 27.45 16.70
CA PRO A 175 41.41 26.65 17.72
C PRO A 175 41.06 27.00 19.17
N ALA A 176 40.42 28.15 19.41
CA ALA A 176 39.94 28.58 20.73
C ALA A 176 38.49 28.10 21.01
N GLY A 177 37.81 27.51 20.02
CA GLY A 177 36.45 27.00 20.13
C GLY A 177 35.37 28.02 19.80
N ASN A 178 35.69 29.17 19.20
CA ASN A 178 34.66 30.10 18.74
C ASN A 178 34.06 29.59 17.41
N LEU A 179 32.73 29.63 17.31
CA LEU A 179 31.98 29.23 16.13
C LEU A 179 31.72 30.44 15.25
N PHE A 180 32.04 30.32 13.96
CA PHE A 180 31.75 31.32 12.94
C PHE A 180 30.64 30.79 12.05
N ILE A 181 29.66 31.63 11.76
CA ILE A 181 28.46 31.30 11.01
C ILE A 181 28.35 32.26 9.84
N LEU A 182 28.21 31.72 8.64
CA LEU A 182 27.86 32.49 7.46
C LEU A 182 26.34 32.63 7.40
N ASP A 183 25.83 33.76 7.88
CA ASP A 183 24.42 34.10 7.96
C ASP A 183 23.94 34.67 6.62
N THR A 184 23.81 33.77 5.65
CA THR A 184 23.89 34.05 4.22
C THR A 184 22.89 35.09 3.72
N LEU A 185 21.59 34.91 4.00
CA LEU A 185 20.57 35.85 3.51
C LEU A 185 20.43 37.10 4.40
N ASN A 186 21.21 37.18 5.47
CA ASN A 186 21.43 38.41 6.23
C ASN A 186 22.74 39.12 5.84
N TYR A 187 23.50 38.56 4.89
CA TYR A 187 24.73 39.12 4.33
C TYR A 187 25.82 39.41 5.37
N ARG A 188 26.04 38.48 6.31
CA ARG A 188 26.95 38.67 7.46
C ARG A 188 27.70 37.40 7.86
N ILE A 189 28.87 37.59 8.47
CA ILE A 189 29.50 36.58 9.32
C ILE A 189 29.21 36.91 10.77
N ARG A 190 28.66 35.91 11.46
CA ARG A 190 28.40 35.97 12.90
C ARG A 190 29.45 35.13 13.63
N LYS A 191 29.96 35.64 14.75
CA LYS A 191 30.86 34.91 15.65
C LYS A 191 30.11 34.60 16.94
N VAL A 192 30.06 33.33 17.32
CA VAL A 192 29.59 32.84 18.61
C VAL A 192 30.80 32.53 19.47
N SER A 193 30.94 33.22 20.61
CA SER A 193 32.01 32.96 21.57
C SER A 193 31.86 31.60 22.23
N THR A 194 32.92 31.12 22.89
CA THR A 194 32.85 29.92 23.76
C THR A 194 31.85 30.04 24.91
N THR A 195 31.42 31.26 25.26
CA THR A 195 30.36 31.53 26.24
C THR A 195 28.95 31.60 25.63
N GLY A 196 28.81 31.39 24.31
CA GLY A 196 27.53 31.36 23.61
C GLY A 196 26.98 32.73 23.22
N ILE A 197 27.81 33.78 23.22
CA ILE A 197 27.40 35.14 22.80
C ILE A 197 27.66 35.33 21.31
N ILE A 198 26.65 35.77 20.56
CA ILE A 198 26.75 36.02 19.12
C ILE A 198 27.03 37.49 18.82
N THR A 199 27.92 37.77 17.88
CA THR A 199 28.28 39.13 17.44
C THR A 199 28.43 39.15 15.92
N THR A 200 28.15 40.28 15.28
CA THR A 200 28.48 40.46 13.86
C THR A 200 29.97 40.80 13.73
N LEU A 201 30.72 39.92 13.06
CA LEU A 201 32.15 40.11 12.81
C LEU A 201 32.40 40.98 11.57
N ALA A 202 31.61 40.77 10.52
CA ALA A 202 31.71 41.51 9.26
C ALA A 202 30.42 41.37 8.43
N ASN A 203 30.15 42.35 7.56
CA ASN A 203 29.15 42.24 6.51
C ASN A 203 29.79 41.64 5.25
N VAL A 204 29.13 40.69 4.59
CA VAL A 204 29.59 40.00 3.38
C VAL A 204 28.41 39.67 2.47
N VAL A 205 28.51 39.97 1.18
CA VAL A 205 27.41 39.78 0.22
C VAL A 205 27.47 38.37 -0.38
N GLY A 206 26.76 37.42 0.21
CA GLY A 206 26.73 36.03 -0.26
C GLY A 206 28.01 35.27 0.09
N GLY A 207 28.00 33.95 -0.04
CA GLY A 207 29.17 33.11 0.24
C GLY A 207 28.72 31.67 0.48
N TRP A 208 29.52 30.70 0.07
CA TRP A 208 29.10 29.29 -0.03
C TRP A 208 29.93 28.36 0.87
N GLY A 209 31.17 28.75 1.18
CA GLY A 209 32.06 28.04 2.09
C GLY A 209 32.69 28.99 3.12
N LEU A 210 32.89 28.48 4.33
CA LEU A 210 33.48 29.21 5.45
C LEU A 210 34.63 28.38 6.03
N ALA A 211 35.81 28.97 6.20
CA ALA A 211 36.96 28.33 6.84
C ALA A 211 37.65 29.31 7.80
N VAL A 212 38.37 28.80 8.79
CA VAL A 212 39.10 29.59 9.78
C VAL A 212 40.52 29.05 9.95
N ASP A 213 41.52 29.94 10.01
CA ASP A 213 42.92 29.56 10.25
C ASP A 213 43.32 29.56 11.73
N GLY A 214 44.57 29.18 12.00
CA GLY A 214 45.14 29.12 13.35
C GLY A 214 45.24 30.45 14.09
N GLU A 215 45.09 31.57 13.37
CA GLU A 215 45.09 32.93 13.91
C GLU A 215 43.66 33.50 14.04
N SER A 216 42.64 32.66 13.81
CA SER A 216 41.21 33.05 13.80
C SER A 216 40.84 34.05 12.69
N ASN A 217 41.57 34.05 11.57
CA ASN A 217 41.12 34.74 10.37
C ASN A 217 40.07 33.87 9.66
N VAL A 218 38.97 34.49 9.25
CA VAL A 218 37.85 33.85 8.56
C VAL A 218 38.02 34.01 7.06
N PHE A 219 37.83 32.93 6.30
CA PHE A 219 37.89 32.90 4.85
C PHE A 219 36.51 32.53 4.30
N VAL A 220 36.02 33.33 3.37
CA VAL A 220 34.73 33.12 2.69
C VAL A 220 34.98 32.85 1.22
N ALA A 221 34.47 31.72 0.74
CA ALA A 221 34.58 31.30 -0.65
C ALA A 221 33.29 31.52 -1.44
N TYR A 222 33.46 31.83 -2.73
CA TYR A 222 32.40 31.97 -3.73
C TYR A 222 32.71 31.06 -4.93
N PRO A 223 31.71 30.42 -5.54
CA PRO A 223 31.90 29.74 -6.81
C PRO A 223 32.43 30.72 -7.86
N GLY A 224 33.59 30.42 -8.44
CA GLY A 224 34.17 31.19 -9.55
C GLY A 224 34.71 32.59 -9.21
N SER A 225 34.85 32.97 -7.93
CA SER A 225 35.40 34.29 -7.53
C SER A 225 36.52 34.19 -6.48
N ALA A 226 37.23 35.29 -6.24
CA ALA A 226 38.33 35.39 -5.27
C ALA A 226 37.84 35.17 -3.82
N ILE A 227 38.70 34.60 -2.97
CA ILE A 227 38.41 34.33 -1.55
C ILE A 227 38.49 35.64 -0.76
N THR A 228 37.50 35.88 0.11
CA THR A 228 37.53 37.01 1.04
C THR A 228 38.13 36.58 2.37
N ARG A 229 39.27 37.15 2.77
CA ARG A 229 39.85 36.99 4.11
C ARG A 229 39.35 38.09 5.03
N ILE A 230 38.93 37.73 6.23
CA ILE A 230 38.47 38.63 7.29
C ILE A 230 39.31 38.33 8.51
N SER A 231 40.07 39.31 9.00
CA SER A 231 40.90 39.10 10.19
C SER A 231 40.05 38.84 11.44
N ALA A 232 40.66 38.32 12.51
CA ALA A 232 40.01 38.18 13.81
C ALA A 232 39.40 39.49 14.38
N LYS A 233 39.76 40.65 13.81
CA LYS A 233 39.24 41.99 14.15
C LYS A 233 38.24 42.55 13.13
N GLY A 234 37.81 41.78 12.13
CA GLY A 234 36.80 42.18 11.13
C GLY A 234 37.33 42.89 9.87
N THR A 235 38.66 43.04 9.71
CA THR A 235 39.24 43.68 8.52
C THR A 235 39.17 42.78 7.28
N VAL A 236 38.59 43.27 6.19
CA VAL A 236 38.32 42.53 4.94
C VAL A 236 39.45 42.73 3.91
N ALA A 237 39.94 41.66 3.29
CA ALA A 237 40.91 41.67 2.19
C ALA A 237 40.62 40.58 1.14
N THR A 238 40.91 40.84 -0.14
CA THR A 238 40.71 39.89 -1.25
C THR A 238 41.97 39.05 -1.47
N VAL A 239 41.81 37.72 -1.56
CA VAL A 239 42.88 36.77 -1.86
C VAL A 239 42.66 36.15 -3.25
N PRO A 240 43.59 36.32 -4.21
CA PRO A 240 43.49 35.70 -5.53
C PRO A 240 43.64 34.16 -5.46
N GLY A 241 42.70 33.40 -6.03
CA GLY A 241 42.75 31.92 -6.07
C GLY A 241 41.38 31.28 -6.32
N VAL A 242 41.37 30.04 -6.85
CA VAL A 242 40.18 29.30 -7.34
C VAL A 242 39.27 28.85 -6.19
N GLY A 243 37.96 29.13 -6.28
CA GLY A 243 36.94 28.72 -5.30
C GLY A 243 36.44 27.27 -5.44
N GLY A 244 35.98 26.66 -4.34
CA GLY A 244 35.41 25.31 -4.27
C GLY A 244 34.17 25.24 -3.37
N TRP A 245 33.38 24.16 -3.48
CA TRP A 245 32.03 24.03 -2.87
C TRP A 245 32.01 23.31 -1.51
N GLY A 246 33.03 22.48 -1.18
CA GLY A 246 33.24 21.87 0.14
C GLY A 246 34.54 21.06 0.18
N MET A 247 35.45 21.36 1.13
CA MET A 247 36.80 20.76 1.22
C MET A 247 37.24 20.65 2.68
N ALA A 248 37.86 19.53 3.07
CA ALA A 248 38.48 19.34 4.38
C ALA A 248 39.90 18.80 4.22
N VAL A 249 40.81 19.15 5.14
CA VAL A 249 42.20 18.68 5.13
C VAL A 249 42.48 18.00 6.47
N ASP A 250 43.03 16.79 6.42
CA ASP A 250 43.44 16.07 7.64
C ASP A 250 44.82 16.51 8.15
N SER A 251 45.20 16.06 9.35
CA SER A 251 46.50 16.35 9.96
C SER A 251 47.72 15.77 9.23
N ARG A 252 47.51 14.96 8.18
CA ARG A 252 48.55 14.36 7.34
C ARG A 252 48.65 15.03 5.96
N GLY A 253 47.85 16.06 5.70
CA GLY A 253 47.82 16.81 4.45
C GLY A 253 47.02 16.17 3.33
N ASN A 254 46.18 15.16 3.60
CA ASN A 254 45.24 14.65 2.61
C ASN A 254 44.06 15.61 2.47
N LEU A 255 43.70 15.93 1.23
CA LEU A 255 42.54 16.75 0.89
C LEU A 255 41.33 15.85 0.62
N PHE A 256 40.24 16.06 1.35
CA PHE A 256 38.96 15.42 1.13
C PHE A 256 38.01 16.37 0.42
N VAL A 257 37.42 15.91 -0.68
CA VAL A 257 36.52 16.69 -1.53
C VAL A 257 35.22 15.92 -1.70
N ALA A 258 34.10 16.56 -1.33
CA ALA A 258 32.78 16.07 -1.70
C ALA A 258 32.55 16.46 -3.18
N ASP A 259 32.28 15.47 -4.04
CA ASP A 259 32.19 15.72 -5.49
C ASP A 259 30.83 16.27 -5.95
N GLY A 260 29.88 16.45 -5.03
CA GLY A 260 28.53 16.96 -5.31
C GLY A 260 27.63 15.96 -6.05
N ILE A 261 28.09 14.72 -6.19
CA ILE A 261 27.49 13.68 -7.03
C ILE A 261 27.12 12.50 -6.12
N THR A 262 28.09 11.68 -5.71
CA THR A 262 27.83 10.51 -4.84
C THR A 262 29.03 10.04 -4.04
N THR A 263 30.17 10.73 -4.15
CA THR A 263 31.39 10.24 -3.54
C THR A 263 32.12 11.34 -2.79
N VAL A 264 32.87 10.91 -1.78
CA VAL A 264 33.94 11.72 -1.22
C VAL A 264 35.25 11.16 -1.75
N ARG A 265 36.05 12.06 -2.34
CA ARG A 265 37.39 11.76 -2.84
C ARG A 265 38.42 12.16 -1.82
N ARG A 266 39.47 11.36 -1.70
CA ARG A 266 40.70 11.72 -1.01
C ARG A 266 41.80 11.95 -2.04
N VAL A 267 42.44 13.11 -1.96
CA VAL A 267 43.63 13.47 -2.72
C VAL A 267 44.82 13.45 -1.75
N SER A 268 45.78 12.57 -1.99
CA SER A 268 47.00 12.49 -1.18
C SER A 268 47.98 13.62 -1.51
N PRO A 269 48.96 13.94 -0.63
CA PRO A 269 49.95 14.99 -0.86
C PRO A 269 50.77 14.83 -2.16
N ASP A 270 50.86 13.62 -2.69
CA ASP A 270 51.51 13.28 -3.96
C ASP A 270 50.61 13.47 -5.20
N GLY A 271 49.35 13.90 -5.01
CA GLY A 271 48.37 14.14 -6.05
C GLY A 271 47.49 12.93 -6.40
N THR A 272 47.66 11.78 -5.72
CA THR A 272 46.86 10.58 -6.00
C THR A 272 45.41 10.74 -5.53
N VAL A 273 44.43 10.51 -6.42
CA VAL A 273 42.99 10.60 -6.11
C VAL A 273 42.39 9.21 -5.90
N THR A 274 41.73 8.99 -4.75
CA THR A 274 41.04 7.74 -4.40
C THR A 274 39.62 8.01 -3.91
N THR A 275 38.66 7.13 -4.23
CA THR A 275 37.34 7.16 -3.59
C THR A 275 37.44 6.59 -2.18
N VAL A 276 36.95 7.32 -1.18
CA VAL A 276 36.98 6.84 0.22
C VAL A 276 35.60 6.43 0.73
N VAL A 277 34.53 6.97 0.15
CA VAL A 277 33.14 6.59 0.45
C VAL A 277 32.25 6.97 -0.73
N GLY A 278 31.22 6.16 -0.95
CA GLY A 278 30.32 6.28 -2.08
C GLY A 278 30.82 5.57 -3.34
N VAL A 279 29.91 5.33 -4.28
CA VAL A 279 30.20 4.69 -5.57
C VAL A 279 30.12 5.74 -6.68
N ALA A 280 31.15 5.84 -7.51
CA ALA A 280 31.24 6.89 -8.54
C ALA A 280 30.18 6.72 -9.64
N GLY A 281 29.34 7.75 -9.88
CA GLY A 281 28.51 7.84 -11.08
C GLY A 281 27.06 8.37 -10.97
N TYR A 282 26.69 9.16 -9.95
CA TYR A 282 25.30 9.62 -9.77
C TYR A 282 25.13 11.11 -9.49
N GLY A 283 24.36 11.81 -10.31
CA GLY A 283 23.66 13.03 -9.91
C GLY A 283 22.20 12.89 -10.34
N ILE A 284 21.26 13.22 -9.44
CA ILE A 284 19.80 12.97 -9.55
C ILE A 284 19.48 11.47 -9.33
N GLY A 285 18.45 11.14 -8.54
CA GLY A 285 18.18 9.81 -7.94
C GLY A 285 18.71 8.61 -8.74
N GLY A 286 19.51 7.76 -8.08
CA GLY A 286 20.27 6.68 -8.73
C GLY A 286 19.56 5.33 -8.86
N TYR A 287 20.24 4.38 -9.50
CA TYR A 287 19.91 2.96 -9.60
C TYR A 287 21.05 2.14 -8.97
N SER A 288 20.77 1.25 -8.03
CA SER A 288 21.79 0.36 -7.43
C SER A 288 21.12 -0.91 -6.92
N GLY A 289 21.89 -1.85 -6.36
CA GLY A 289 21.35 -3.02 -5.66
C GLY A 289 20.99 -4.22 -6.55
N ASP A 290 21.38 -4.22 -7.83
CA ASP A 290 21.14 -5.36 -8.72
C ASP A 290 21.79 -6.64 -8.17
N GLY A 291 21.04 -7.74 -8.19
CA GLY A 291 21.42 -9.02 -7.60
C GLY A 291 21.27 -9.09 -6.08
N GLY A 292 20.95 -7.97 -5.42
CA GLY A 292 20.70 -7.86 -3.99
C GLY A 292 19.22 -7.72 -3.64
N ALA A 293 18.94 -7.53 -2.35
CA ALA A 293 17.58 -7.31 -1.87
C ALA A 293 16.99 -6.00 -2.44
N ALA A 294 15.76 -6.08 -2.95
CA ALA A 294 15.06 -4.96 -3.57
C ALA A 294 14.90 -3.77 -2.61
N THR A 295 14.72 -4.04 -1.32
CA THR A 295 14.64 -3.05 -0.24
C THR A 295 15.91 -2.26 0.01
N SER A 296 17.04 -2.68 -0.58
CA SER A 296 18.33 -1.98 -0.48
C SER A 296 18.72 -1.28 -1.78
N ALA A 297 17.89 -1.37 -2.83
CA ALA A 297 18.15 -0.75 -4.12
C ALA A 297 17.61 0.67 -4.20
N GLN A 298 18.26 1.47 -5.04
CA GLN A 298 17.77 2.81 -5.37
C GLN A 298 16.90 2.77 -6.64
N LEU A 299 15.86 3.61 -6.63
CA LEU A 299 14.95 3.93 -7.72
C LEU A 299 14.82 5.46 -7.81
N SER A 300 14.34 5.98 -8.93
CA SER A 300 14.14 7.40 -9.15
C SER A 300 12.88 7.65 -9.97
N HIS A 301 11.86 8.17 -9.27
CA HIS A 301 10.51 8.43 -9.79
C HIS A 301 9.90 7.20 -10.48
N PRO A 302 9.73 6.08 -9.76
CA PRO A 302 9.03 4.93 -10.32
C PRO A 302 7.61 5.31 -10.72
N SER A 303 7.17 4.94 -11.92
CA SER A 303 5.84 5.34 -12.44
C SER A 303 4.97 4.15 -12.84
N GLY A 304 5.23 3.57 -14.01
CA GLY A 304 4.52 2.41 -14.52
C GLY A 304 4.87 1.15 -13.73
N LEU A 305 3.84 0.43 -13.30
CA LEU A 305 3.95 -0.86 -12.62
C LEU A 305 3.22 -1.93 -13.44
N ALA A 306 3.84 -3.09 -13.59
CA ALA A 306 3.20 -4.28 -14.13
C ALA A 306 3.63 -5.51 -13.33
N VAL A 307 2.71 -6.44 -13.11
CA VAL A 307 2.99 -7.71 -12.44
C VAL A 307 2.75 -8.84 -13.44
N ASP A 308 3.69 -9.78 -13.53
CA ASP A 308 3.50 -10.98 -14.36
C ASP A 308 2.69 -12.06 -13.63
N SER A 309 2.30 -13.10 -14.36
CA SER A 309 1.55 -14.24 -13.81
C SER A 309 2.30 -15.02 -12.73
N ASN A 310 3.62 -14.86 -12.63
CA ASN A 310 4.46 -15.48 -11.61
C ASN A 310 4.64 -14.58 -10.38
N GLY A 311 4.05 -13.38 -10.36
CA GLY A 311 4.16 -12.42 -9.26
C GLY A 311 5.45 -11.58 -9.27
N ASN A 312 6.20 -11.54 -10.38
CA ASN A 312 7.33 -10.62 -10.49
C ASN A 312 6.83 -9.21 -10.82
N LEU A 313 7.38 -8.21 -10.14
CA LEU A 313 7.05 -6.80 -10.37
C LEU A 313 8.05 -6.17 -11.34
N PHE A 314 7.54 -5.51 -12.37
CA PHE A 314 8.29 -4.68 -13.30
C PHE A 314 7.99 -3.20 -13.03
N ILE A 315 9.05 -2.40 -12.96
CA ILE A 315 9.02 -1.00 -12.55
C ILE A 315 9.67 -0.16 -13.64
N ALA A 316 8.94 0.81 -14.17
CA ALA A 316 9.51 1.88 -14.96
C ALA A 316 10.24 2.86 -14.03
N ASP A 317 11.55 2.70 -13.92
CA ASP A 317 12.45 3.54 -13.13
C ASP A 317 12.85 4.75 -13.98
N ARG A 318 11.86 5.63 -14.16
CA ARG A 318 11.76 6.63 -15.22
C ARG A 318 12.99 7.51 -15.36
N ILE A 319 13.43 8.12 -14.27
CA ILE A 319 14.55 9.08 -14.28
C ILE A 319 15.89 8.37 -14.34
N ASN A 320 15.95 7.11 -13.93
CA ASN A 320 17.10 6.25 -14.13
C ASN A 320 17.19 5.65 -15.54
N TYR A 321 16.20 5.88 -16.41
CA TYR A 321 16.17 5.30 -17.76
C TYR A 321 16.33 3.77 -17.78
N ARG A 322 15.67 3.10 -16.84
CA ARG A 322 15.74 1.64 -16.65
C ARG A 322 14.37 1.04 -16.45
N ILE A 323 14.29 -0.25 -16.77
CA ILE A 323 13.25 -1.11 -16.23
C ILE A 323 13.87 -2.04 -15.20
N ARG A 324 13.28 -2.04 -14.01
CA ARG A 324 13.72 -2.86 -12.88
C ARG A 324 12.73 -3.99 -12.69
N LYS A 325 13.23 -5.19 -12.37
CA LYS A 325 12.43 -6.35 -12.01
C LYS A 325 12.73 -6.73 -10.57
N VAL A 326 11.69 -6.90 -9.77
CA VAL A 326 11.77 -7.53 -8.45
C VAL A 326 11.18 -8.92 -8.55
N SER A 327 11.99 -9.94 -8.26
CA SER A 327 11.53 -11.33 -8.21
C SER A 327 10.64 -11.58 -6.99
N THR A 328 9.90 -12.69 -6.99
CA THR A 328 9.14 -13.15 -5.81
C THR A 328 10.02 -13.45 -4.60
N SER A 329 11.33 -13.68 -4.80
CA SER A 329 12.31 -13.82 -3.71
C SER A 329 12.83 -12.47 -3.17
N GLY A 330 12.30 -11.35 -3.66
CA GLY A 330 12.68 -10.00 -3.22
C GLY A 330 14.03 -9.54 -3.77
N VAL A 331 14.53 -10.13 -4.85
CA VAL A 331 15.79 -9.72 -5.50
C VAL A 331 15.48 -8.75 -6.63
N ILE A 332 16.16 -7.61 -6.65
CA ILE A 332 16.02 -6.63 -7.74
C ILE A 332 17.12 -6.78 -8.78
N THR A 333 16.77 -6.57 -10.03
CA THR A 333 17.70 -6.58 -11.17
C THR A 333 17.27 -5.55 -12.20
N THR A 334 18.23 -4.97 -12.92
CA THR A 334 17.94 -4.24 -14.15
C THR A 334 17.68 -5.26 -15.25
N VAL A 335 16.50 -5.19 -15.87
CA VAL A 335 16.11 -6.05 -16.99
C VAL A 335 16.16 -5.32 -18.33
N ALA A 336 16.18 -3.98 -18.31
CA ALA A 336 16.41 -3.17 -19.50
C ALA A 336 17.00 -1.79 -19.13
N GLY A 337 17.82 -1.23 -20.01
CA GLY A 337 18.38 0.11 -19.86
C GLY A 337 19.75 0.13 -19.17
N ASN A 338 20.66 0.93 -19.70
CA ASN A 338 22.01 1.16 -19.15
C ASN A 338 22.12 2.50 -18.39
N GLY A 339 21.00 3.23 -18.28
CA GLY A 339 20.85 4.55 -17.64
C GLY A 339 21.62 5.71 -18.25
N LYS A 340 22.07 5.59 -19.49
CA LYS A 340 22.56 6.71 -20.27
C LYS A 340 21.40 7.23 -21.13
N GLY A 341 20.53 8.02 -20.52
CA GLY A 341 19.46 8.74 -21.21
C GLY A 341 19.74 10.24 -21.23
N THR A 342 19.37 10.92 -22.31
CA THR A 342 19.35 12.39 -22.39
C THR A 342 17.91 12.86 -22.38
N TYR A 343 17.56 13.78 -21.48
CA TYR A 343 16.27 14.46 -21.54
C TYR A 343 16.27 15.38 -22.76
N LEU A 344 15.38 15.11 -23.73
CA LEU A 344 15.14 15.97 -24.88
C LEU A 344 13.66 16.30 -24.87
N SER A 345 13.33 17.56 -24.62
CA SER A 345 11.96 18.05 -24.48
C SER A 345 11.28 18.40 -25.81
N ASP A 346 11.95 18.20 -26.96
CA ASP A 346 11.37 18.56 -28.25
C ASP A 346 11.77 17.64 -29.40
N CYS A 347 10.97 17.70 -30.46
CA CYS A 347 11.20 17.06 -31.76
C CYS A 347 12.26 17.76 -32.63
N SER A 348 12.76 18.93 -32.24
CA SER A 348 13.66 19.75 -33.06
C SER A 348 15.12 19.30 -32.97
N SER A 349 15.45 18.50 -31.95
CA SER A 349 16.79 18.00 -31.64
C SER A 349 17.13 16.62 -32.25
N SER A 350 16.46 16.21 -33.34
CA SER A 350 16.66 14.91 -34.02
C SER A 350 18.11 14.57 -34.45
N ARG A 351 19.05 15.52 -34.28
CA ARG A 351 20.51 15.33 -34.38
C ARG A 351 21.10 14.29 -33.42
N TYR A 352 20.37 13.79 -32.42
CA TYR A 352 20.83 12.77 -31.47
C TYR A 352 20.17 11.39 -31.63
N ALA A 353 19.62 11.08 -32.81
CA ALA A 353 19.23 9.72 -33.16
C ALA A 353 20.49 8.82 -33.32
N ALA A 354 21.09 8.42 -32.21
CA ALA A 354 21.99 7.28 -32.21
C ALA A 354 21.15 6.02 -32.50
N PRO A 355 21.63 5.09 -33.36
CA PRO A 355 20.95 3.81 -33.54
C PRO A 355 20.91 3.10 -32.19
N ALA A 356 19.70 2.78 -31.72
CA ALA A 356 19.54 1.92 -30.56
C ALA A 356 20.28 0.61 -30.86
N ALA A 357 21.12 0.16 -29.92
CA ALA A 357 21.68 -1.20 -29.96
C ALA A 357 20.55 -2.22 -29.70
N ASP A 358 19.65 -2.38 -30.66
CA ASP A 358 18.63 -3.42 -30.69
C ASP A 358 19.25 -4.77 -31.09
N ALA A 359 18.56 -5.85 -30.73
CA ALA A 359 18.99 -7.24 -30.91
C ALA A 359 20.18 -7.70 -30.04
N GLY A 360 20.58 -6.88 -29.05
CA GLY A 360 21.56 -7.22 -28.02
C GLY A 360 20.95 -7.42 -26.63
N PRO A 361 21.78 -7.64 -25.59
CA PRO A 361 21.33 -7.72 -24.21
C PRO A 361 20.56 -6.46 -23.79
N ALA A 362 19.37 -6.64 -23.23
CA ALA A 362 18.47 -5.55 -22.85
C ALA A 362 19.07 -4.57 -21.83
N THR A 363 19.95 -5.07 -20.96
CA THR A 363 20.68 -4.27 -19.96
C THR A 363 21.73 -3.34 -20.56
N SER A 364 22.12 -3.55 -21.82
CA SER A 364 23.07 -2.69 -22.53
C SER A 364 22.39 -1.57 -23.33
N ALA A 365 21.08 -1.66 -23.56
CA ALA A 365 20.36 -0.68 -24.36
C ALA A 365 20.22 0.67 -23.65
N GLN A 366 20.18 1.74 -24.43
CA GLN A 366 19.79 3.06 -23.94
C GLN A 366 18.27 3.18 -24.05
N LEU A 367 17.62 3.42 -22.92
CA LEU A 367 16.23 3.85 -22.87
C LEU A 367 16.22 5.38 -22.65
N ARG A 368 15.13 6.03 -23.05
CA ARG A 368 14.90 7.46 -22.88
C ARG A 368 13.46 7.70 -22.39
N TYR A 369 13.36 7.78 -21.06
CA TYR A 369 12.14 8.13 -20.32
C TYR A 369 11.06 7.04 -20.40
N PRO A 370 11.34 5.81 -19.90
CA PRO A 370 10.33 4.77 -19.85
C PRO A 370 9.18 5.19 -18.92
N LEU A 371 7.94 5.14 -19.43
CA LEU A 371 6.73 5.51 -18.68
C LEU A 371 5.84 4.29 -18.39
N GLY A 372 5.20 3.77 -19.43
CA GLY A 372 4.34 2.59 -19.34
C GLY A 372 5.11 1.29 -19.52
N VAL A 373 4.75 0.28 -18.72
CA VAL A 373 5.21 -1.11 -18.88
C VAL A 373 4.01 -2.05 -18.90
N ALA A 374 4.12 -3.12 -19.68
CA ALA A 374 3.16 -4.21 -19.68
C ALA A 374 3.89 -5.54 -19.85
N VAL A 375 3.31 -6.63 -19.36
CA VAL A 375 3.84 -7.99 -19.50
C VAL A 375 2.76 -8.87 -20.11
N ASP A 376 3.12 -9.65 -21.11
CA ASP A 376 2.20 -10.66 -21.67
C ASP A 376 2.30 -12.00 -20.90
N ARG A 377 1.39 -12.93 -21.23
CA ARG A 377 1.38 -14.27 -20.61
C ARG A 377 2.62 -15.11 -20.90
N ASP A 378 3.38 -14.78 -21.94
CA ASP A 378 4.60 -15.49 -22.34
C ASP A 378 5.83 -14.90 -21.62
N GLY A 379 5.63 -13.89 -20.75
CA GLY A 379 6.66 -13.24 -19.97
C GLY A 379 7.48 -12.21 -20.75
N ASN A 380 7.00 -11.76 -21.91
CA ASN A 380 7.63 -10.66 -22.62
C ASN A 380 7.26 -9.33 -21.95
N LEU A 381 8.27 -8.50 -21.72
CA LEU A 381 8.10 -7.15 -21.20
C LEU A 381 8.04 -6.15 -22.35
N PHE A 382 7.00 -5.34 -22.38
CA PHE A 382 6.83 -4.22 -23.31
C PHE A 382 7.03 -2.90 -22.59
N ILE A 383 7.78 -2.00 -23.24
CA ILE A 383 8.22 -0.73 -22.67
C ILE A 383 7.83 0.40 -23.62
N ALA A 384 7.06 1.35 -23.12
CA ALA A 384 6.84 2.63 -23.79
C ALA A 384 8.03 3.56 -23.52
N ASP A 385 8.97 3.58 -24.47
CA ASP A 385 10.20 4.36 -24.40
C ASP A 385 9.94 5.76 -24.97
N ALA A 386 9.28 6.59 -24.17
CA ALA A 386 8.52 7.74 -24.65
C ALA A 386 9.37 8.72 -25.47
N PHE A 387 10.54 9.10 -24.97
CA PHE A 387 11.39 10.08 -25.66
C PHE A 387 12.38 9.44 -26.63
N ASP A 388 12.42 8.10 -26.68
CA ASP A 388 13.04 7.38 -27.78
C ASP A 388 12.04 7.06 -28.90
N ASN A 389 10.76 7.46 -28.78
CA ASN A 389 9.71 7.27 -29.78
C ASN A 389 9.58 5.82 -30.28
N ARG A 390 9.75 4.86 -29.37
CA ARG A 390 9.74 3.43 -29.66
C ARG A 390 8.96 2.66 -28.61
N ILE A 391 8.39 1.53 -29.04
CA ILE A 391 7.98 0.47 -28.13
C ILE A 391 9.03 -0.63 -28.20
N ARG A 392 9.59 -0.96 -27.04
CA ARG A 392 10.65 -1.96 -26.91
C ARG A 392 10.08 -3.22 -26.29
N LYS A 393 10.50 -4.38 -26.79
CA LYS A 393 10.18 -5.70 -26.24
C LYS A 393 11.46 -6.30 -25.65
N VAL A 394 11.38 -6.81 -24.44
CA VAL A 394 12.41 -7.66 -23.83
C VAL A 394 11.87 -9.07 -23.74
N SER A 395 12.54 -10.01 -24.40
CA SER A 395 12.20 -11.43 -24.32
C SER A 395 12.57 -12.01 -22.94
N PRO A 396 12.02 -13.17 -22.55
CA PRO A 396 12.46 -13.91 -21.36
C PRO A 396 13.97 -14.24 -21.36
N SER A 397 14.60 -14.31 -22.54
CA SER A 397 16.04 -14.50 -22.69
C SER A 397 16.88 -13.23 -22.51
N GLY A 398 16.24 -12.09 -22.16
CA GLY A 398 16.92 -10.83 -21.88
C GLY A 398 17.41 -10.08 -23.12
N ILE A 399 16.85 -10.35 -24.30
CA ILE A 399 17.18 -9.64 -25.55
C ILE A 399 16.16 -8.54 -25.79
N ILE A 400 16.63 -7.33 -26.07
CA ILE A 400 15.77 -6.19 -26.41
C ILE A 400 15.66 -6.01 -27.92
N THR A 401 14.44 -5.78 -28.38
CA THR A 401 14.14 -5.47 -29.78
C THR A 401 13.11 -4.36 -29.84
N THR A 402 13.22 -3.48 -30.83
CA THR A 402 12.12 -2.57 -31.16
C THR A 402 11.02 -3.35 -31.85
N VAL A 403 9.79 -3.22 -31.34
CA VAL A 403 8.59 -3.82 -31.93
C VAL A 403 7.68 -2.80 -32.60
N ALA A 404 7.84 -1.51 -32.29
CA ALA A 404 7.23 -0.41 -33.03
C ALA A 404 8.04 0.88 -32.87
N GLY A 405 8.01 1.75 -33.89
CA GLY A 405 8.72 3.03 -33.86
C GLY A 405 10.08 2.98 -34.55
N THR A 406 10.43 4.03 -35.30
CA THR A 406 11.76 4.18 -35.91
C THR A 406 12.75 4.89 -34.99
N GLY A 407 12.25 5.53 -33.93
CA GLY A 407 12.99 6.43 -33.05
C GLY A 407 13.10 7.88 -33.51
N SER A 408 12.59 8.18 -34.71
CA SER A 408 12.29 9.55 -35.11
C SER A 408 10.84 9.87 -34.75
N CYS A 409 10.63 10.98 -34.03
CA CYS A 409 9.27 11.43 -33.77
C CYS A 409 8.56 11.79 -35.08
N GLY A 410 7.28 11.43 -35.18
CA GLY A 410 6.43 11.70 -36.34
C GLY A 410 5.37 10.64 -36.52
N PHE A 411 4.65 10.68 -37.64
CA PHE A 411 3.59 9.72 -37.96
C PHE A 411 3.75 9.16 -39.39
N SER A 412 3.89 7.84 -39.51
CA SER A 412 3.95 7.12 -40.80
C SER A 412 3.75 5.60 -40.60
N GLY A 413 3.74 4.83 -41.69
CA GLY A 413 3.91 3.37 -41.67
C GLY A 413 2.66 2.51 -41.42
N ASP A 414 1.46 3.10 -41.37
CA ASP A 414 0.22 2.34 -41.22
C ASP A 414 0.02 1.28 -42.32
N GLY A 415 -0.40 0.08 -41.93
CA GLY A 415 -0.57 -1.07 -42.81
C GLY A 415 0.75 -1.79 -43.15
N GLY A 416 1.89 -1.22 -42.75
CA GLY A 416 3.22 -1.80 -42.94
C GLY A 416 3.82 -2.38 -41.64
N PRO A 417 5.09 -2.82 -41.70
CA PRO A 417 5.81 -3.30 -40.53
C PRO A 417 5.91 -2.23 -39.43
N ALA A 418 5.60 -2.61 -38.19
CA ALA A 418 5.55 -1.71 -37.04
C ALA A 418 6.89 -1.02 -36.73
N THR A 419 8.00 -1.70 -36.99
CA THR A 419 9.36 -1.18 -36.83
C THR A 419 9.74 -0.10 -37.86
N GLY A 420 9.01 -0.02 -38.97
CA GLY A 420 9.18 1.02 -40.00
C GLY A 420 8.29 2.25 -39.81
N ALA A 421 7.38 2.23 -38.83
CA ALA A 421 6.46 3.33 -38.56
C ALA A 421 7.02 4.34 -37.56
N GLN A 422 6.76 5.62 -37.77
CA GLN A 422 7.08 6.66 -36.79
C GLN A 422 5.98 6.74 -35.70
N LEU A 423 6.43 6.95 -34.46
CA LEU A 423 5.63 7.24 -33.26
C LEU A 423 6.09 8.59 -32.70
N TYR A 424 5.31 9.24 -31.84
CA TYR A 424 5.69 10.46 -31.14
C TYR A 424 5.22 10.42 -29.67
N SER A 425 6.18 10.36 -28.75
CA SER A 425 5.95 10.32 -27.30
C SER A 425 4.94 9.24 -26.86
N PRO A 426 5.20 7.94 -27.15
CA PRO A 426 4.33 6.89 -26.66
C PRO A 426 4.39 6.80 -25.13
N VAL A 427 3.25 6.96 -24.43
CA VAL A 427 3.23 7.04 -22.96
C VAL A 427 2.76 5.75 -22.27
N ALA A 428 2.00 4.91 -22.98
CA ALA A 428 1.45 3.68 -22.45
C ALA A 428 1.46 2.57 -23.52
N VAL A 429 1.61 1.33 -23.04
CA VAL A 429 1.49 0.11 -23.83
C VAL A 429 0.66 -0.90 -23.05
N ALA A 430 -0.22 -1.62 -23.75
CA ALA A 430 -0.95 -2.76 -23.20
C ALA A 430 -0.83 -3.94 -24.18
N ALA A 431 -0.79 -5.16 -23.65
CA ALA A 431 -0.80 -6.39 -24.43
C ALA A 431 -2.06 -7.19 -24.11
N ASP A 432 -2.70 -7.78 -25.12
CA ASP A 432 -3.77 -8.75 -24.91
C ASP A 432 -3.21 -10.16 -24.79
N SER A 433 -4.10 -11.09 -24.48
CA SER A 433 -3.75 -12.49 -24.53
C SER A 433 -3.28 -12.88 -25.93
N THR A 434 -3.88 -12.42 -27.03
CA THR A 434 -3.51 -12.87 -28.39
C THR A 434 -2.17 -12.35 -28.94
N GLY A 435 -1.42 -11.55 -28.19
CA GLY A 435 -0.11 -11.01 -28.57
C GLY A 435 -0.17 -9.73 -29.42
N ASN A 436 -1.32 -9.06 -29.44
CA ASN A 436 -1.45 -7.71 -29.97
C ASN A 436 -0.97 -6.68 -28.95
N LEU A 437 -0.42 -5.57 -29.43
CA LEU A 437 -0.03 -4.43 -28.61
C LEU A 437 -0.88 -3.21 -28.93
N TRP A 438 -1.32 -2.49 -27.90
CA TRP A 438 -1.97 -1.18 -28.03
C TRP A 438 -1.07 -0.11 -27.46
N ILE A 439 -0.89 0.95 -28.23
CA ILE A 439 0.10 2.00 -27.96
C ILE A 439 -0.63 3.34 -27.90
N ALA A 440 -0.52 4.03 -26.78
CA ALA A 440 -0.93 5.43 -26.67
C ALA A 440 0.16 6.33 -27.27
N ASP A 441 0.06 6.58 -28.58
CA ASP A 441 0.95 7.41 -29.37
C ASP A 441 0.57 8.90 -29.19
N LEU A 442 0.83 9.40 -27.98
CA LEU A 442 0.21 10.61 -27.43
C LEU A 442 0.49 11.86 -28.27
N GLY A 443 1.75 12.08 -28.66
CA GLY A 443 2.14 13.25 -29.45
C GLY A 443 1.54 13.23 -30.86
N ASN A 444 1.20 12.05 -31.38
CA ASN A 444 0.45 11.88 -32.63
C ASN A 444 -1.06 11.82 -32.43
N GLN A 445 -1.55 11.93 -31.20
CA GLN A 445 -2.98 11.85 -30.82
C GLN A 445 -3.69 10.62 -31.37
N ARG A 446 -2.98 9.49 -31.37
CA ARG A 446 -3.47 8.23 -31.92
C ARG A 446 -3.34 7.10 -30.91
N ILE A 447 -4.20 6.11 -31.04
CA ILE A 447 -3.93 4.77 -30.55
C ILE A 447 -3.53 3.89 -31.73
N ARG A 448 -2.37 3.27 -31.60
CA ARG A 448 -1.82 2.36 -32.61
C ARG A 448 -1.93 0.93 -32.11
N LYS A 449 -2.29 0.00 -32.98
CA LYS A 449 -2.24 -1.44 -32.70
C LYS A 449 -1.11 -2.07 -33.50
N VAL A 450 -0.32 -2.91 -32.84
CA VAL A 450 0.60 -3.83 -33.51
C VAL A 450 -0.03 -5.21 -33.44
N SER A 451 -0.29 -5.82 -34.60
CA SER A 451 -0.78 -7.20 -34.65
C SER A 451 0.31 -8.18 -34.21
N ALA A 452 -0.07 -9.40 -33.83
CA ALA A 452 0.90 -10.47 -33.58
C ALA A 452 1.86 -10.74 -34.78
N GLY A 453 1.45 -10.38 -36.01
CA GLY A 453 2.27 -10.45 -37.21
C GLY A 453 3.21 -9.24 -37.41
N GLY A 454 3.27 -8.30 -36.46
CA GLY A 454 4.16 -7.14 -36.51
C GLY A 454 3.70 -6.02 -37.45
N ILE A 455 2.41 -5.99 -37.84
CA ILE A 455 1.85 -4.91 -38.66
C ILE A 455 1.26 -3.86 -37.76
N ILE A 456 1.64 -2.59 -37.97
CA ILE A 456 1.06 -1.46 -37.24
C ILE A 456 -0.09 -0.85 -38.00
N THR A 457 -1.16 -0.55 -37.29
CA THR A 457 -2.29 0.22 -37.81
C THR A 457 -2.71 1.24 -36.78
N THR A 458 -3.14 2.41 -37.24
CA THR A 458 -3.94 3.28 -36.39
C THR A 458 -5.28 2.60 -36.14
N VAL A 459 -5.63 2.41 -34.87
CA VAL A 459 -6.92 1.87 -34.45
C VAL A 459 -7.82 2.92 -33.84
N ALA A 460 -7.29 4.07 -33.43
CA ALA A 460 -8.10 5.25 -33.10
C ALA A 460 -7.29 6.54 -33.28
N GLY A 461 -7.95 7.64 -33.64
CA GLY A 461 -7.29 8.93 -33.84
C GLY A 461 -6.94 9.18 -35.32
N ASP A 462 -7.18 10.39 -35.82
CA ASP A 462 -6.76 10.84 -37.14
C ASP A 462 -5.52 11.75 -37.09
N GLY A 463 -5.06 12.09 -35.87
CA GLY A 463 -3.94 12.99 -35.58
C GLY A 463 -4.31 14.46 -35.41
N THR A 464 -5.59 14.78 -35.42
CA THR A 464 -6.10 16.12 -35.12
C THR A 464 -6.81 16.10 -33.76
N PRO A 465 -6.53 17.06 -32.86
CA PRO A 465 -7.21 17.09 -31.59
C PRO A 465 -8.67 17.44 -31.84
N GLY A 466 -9.60 16.67 -31.29
CA GLY A 466 -11.02 16.91 -31.51
C GLY A 466 -11.89 15.73 -31.12
N ILE A 467 -13.14 15.76 -31.57
CA ILE A 467 -14.21 14.89 -31.06
C ILE A 467 -15.09 14.23 -32.15
N SER A 468 -14.69 14.31 -33.43
CA SER A 468 -15.46 13.75 -34.54
C SER A 468 -15.24 12.24 -34.74
N GLY A 469 -16.10 11.59 -35.53
CA GLY A 469 -15.92 10.22 -36.04
C GLY A 469 -16.57 9.08 -35.26
N ASP A 470 -17.35 9.38 -34.21
CA ASP A 470 -18.15 8.36 -33.51
C ASP A 470 -19.15 7.63 -34.43
N GLY A 471 -19.30 6.33 -34.19
CA GLY A 471 -20.10 5.43 -35.03
C GLY A 471 -19.43 5.05 -36.35
N GLY A 472 -18.30 5.69 -36.70
CA GLY A 472 -17.50 5.40 -37.87
C GLY A 472 -16.20 4.64 -37.55
N PRO A 473 -15.33 4.46 -38.56
CA PRO A 473 -14.02 3.87 -38.38
C PRO A 473 -13.18 4.67 -37.38
N ALA A 474 -12.69 3.99 -36.36
CA ALA A 474 -11.97 4.60 -35.25
C ALA A 474 -10.69 5.34 -35.68
N ASN A 475 -10.02 4.85 -36.72
CA ASN A 475 -8.82 5.47 -37.31
C ASN A 475 -9.07 6.74 -38.14
N LYS A 476 -10.33 7.16 -38.26
CA LYS A 476 -10.75 8.44 -38.86
C LYS A 476 -11.41 9.36 -37.85
N ALA A 477 -11.49 8.95 -36.58
CA ALA A 477 -12.03 9.75 -35.52
C ALA A 477 -10.96 10.61 -34.86
N GLN A 478 -11.34 11.78 -34.38
CA GLN A 478 -10.47 12.65 -33.62
C GLN A 478 -10.47 12.23 -32.14
N LEU A 479 -9.31 12.39 -31.50
CA LEU A 479 -9.10 12.17 -30.07
C LEU A 479 -8.48 13.45 -29.49
N SER A 480 -8.96 13.88 -28.32
CA SER A 480 -8.47 15.05 -27.61
C SER A 480 -7.89 14.61 -26.27
N ARG A 481 -6.55 14.58 -26.17
CA ARG A 481 -5.84 14.26 -24.92
C ARG A 481 -5.13 15.50 -24.41
N LEU A 482 -5.14 15.71 -23.10
CA LEU A 482 -4.35 16.76 -22.44
C LEU A 482 -2.88 16.32 -22.36
N GLU A 483 -1.97 17.22 -22.74
CA GLU A 483 -0.55 17.12 -22.40
C GLU A 483 -0.39 17.45 -20.91
N CYS A 484 -0.37 16.43 -20.05
CA CYS A 484 0.00 16.63 -18.65
C CYS A 484 1.52 16.54 -18.55
N ASP A 485 2.17 17.62 -18.10
CA ASP A 485 3.60 17.65 -17.86
C ASP A 485 3.98 16.55 -16.86
N ASN A 486 4.89 15.66 -17.25
CA ASN A 486 5.52 14.72 -16.34
C ASN A 486 4.60 13.73 -15.58
N THR A 487 3.32 13.61 -15.96
CA THR A 487 2.26 12.82 -15.27
C THR A 487 1.56 11.85 -16.23
N ILE A 488 1.01 10.74 -15.73
CA ILE A 488 0.20 9.80 -16.53
C ILE A 488 -1.18 10.41 -16.78
N CYS A 489 -1.44 10.87 -18.00
CA CYS A 489 -2.77 11.23 -18.52
C CYS A 489 -3.09 10.37 -19.75
N GLY A 490 -4.35 9.97 -19.90
CA GLY A 490 -4.81 9.17 -21.04
C GLY A 490 -4.68 7.65 -20.87
N GLY A 491 -5.10 7.13 -19.71
CA GLY A 491 -5.14 5.70 -19.43
C GLY A 491 -5.91 4.89 -20.50
N VAL A 492 -5.43 3.68 -20.76
CA VAL A 492 -6.10 2.70 -21.61
C VAL A 492 -6.28 1.39 -20.86
N ALA A 493 -7.38 0.71 -21.13
CA ALA A 493 -7.66 -0.63 -20.63
C ALA A 493 -8.24 -1.50 -21.74
N VAL A 494 -8.01 -2.81 -21.68
CA VAL A 494 -8.55 -3.79 -22.63
C VAL A 494 -9.35 -4.82 -21.83
N ASP A 495 -10.55 -5.15 -22.30
CA ASP A 495 -11.38 -6.19 -21.68
C ASP A 495 -11.09 -7.59 -22.24
N ASN A 496 -11.77 -8.60 -21.70
CA ASN A 496 -11.61 -9.99 -22.13
C ASN A 496 -12.17 -10.27 -23.54
N HIS A 497 -12.89 -9.32 -24.12
CA HIS A 497 -13.45 -9.37 -25.47
C HIS A 497 -12.56 -8.65 -26.50
N GLY A 498 -11.47 -8.02 -26.05
CA GLY A 498 -10.55 -7.26 -26.90
C GLY A 498 -11.06 -5.86 -27.27
N ASN A 499 -12.07 -5.33 -26.56
CA ASN A 499 -12.43 -3.93 -26.69
C ASN A 499 -11.37 -3.07 -25.99
N LEU A 500 -10.97 -2.00 -26.66
CA LEU A 500 -10.06 -1.00 -26.10
C LEU A 500 -10.88 0.17 -25.54
N PHE A 501 -10.68 0.48 -24.27
CA PHE A 501 -11.21 1.67 -23.61
C PHE A 501 -10.15 2.74 -23.51
N ILE A 502 -10.54 3.96 -23.86
CA ILE A 502 -9.65 5.12 -23.96
C ILE A 502 -10.21 6.25 -23.11
N ALA A 503 -9.45 6.71 -22.12
CA ALA A 503 -9.69 8.01 -21.52
C ALA A 503 -9.30 9.12 -22.52
N ASP A 504 -10.30 9.72 -23.15
CA ASP A 504 -10.15 10.81 -24.12
C ASP A 504 -10.24 12.15 -23.37
N THR A 505 -9.29 12.36 -22.47
CA THR A 505 -9.35 13.30 -21.34
C THR A 505 -9.73 14.73 -21.73
N GLY A 506 -9.14 15.26 -22.81
CA GLY A 506 -9.40 16.61 -23.30
C GLY A 506 -10.74 16.76 -24.04
N SER A 507 -11.51 15.67 -24.15
CA SER A 507 -12.89 15.69 -24.66
C SER A 507 -13.92 15.29 -23.60
N SER A 508 -13.52 15.08 -22.34
CA SER A 508 -14.44 14.67 -21.26
C SER A 508 -15.25 13.41 -21.61
N ARG A 509 -14.61 12.45 -22.27
CA ARG A 509 -15.23 11.20 -22.74
C ARG A 509 -14.37 9.98 -22.48
N ILE A 510 -15.05 8.83 -22.35
CA ILE A 510 -14.44 7.52 -22.55
C ILE A 510 -14.92 6.97 -23.89
N ARG A 511 -13.95 6.58 -24.72
CA ARG A 511 -14.21 6.03 -26.06
C ARG A 511 -13.87 4.54 -26.05
N ARG A 512 -14.75 3.72 -26.63
CA ARG A 512 -14.51 2.29 -26.86
C ARG A 512 -14.24 2.05 -28.33
N VAL A 513 -13.20 1.29 -28.63
CA VAL A 513 -12.94 0.75 -29.96
C VAL A 513 -13.27 -0.74 -29.94
N SER A 514 -14.24 -1.16 -30.75
CA SER A 514 -14.59 -2.58 -30.88
C SER A 514 -13.53 -3.35 -31.67
N PRO A 515 -13.49 -4.70 -31.59
CA PRO A 515 -12.63 -5.51 -32.45
C PRO A 515 -12.84 -5.26 -33.95
N GLY A 516 -14.03 -4.80 -34.35
CA GLY A 516 -14.36 -4.39 -35.73
C GLY A 516 -13.81 -3.01 -36.14
N GLY A 517 -13.12 -2.31 -35.23
CA GLY A 517 -12.50 -1.01 -35.52
C GLY A 517 -13.47 0.17 -35.55
N ILE A 518 -14.67 0.03 -34.97
CA ILE A 518 -15.63 1.13 -34.82
C ILE A 518 -15.40 1.81 -33.48
N ILE A 519 -15.29 3.14 -33.49
CA ILE A 519 -15.21 3.93 -32.26
C ILE A 519 -16.59 4.41 -31.86
N THR A 520 -16.87 4.32 -30.57
CA THR A 520 -18.09 4.83 -29.97
C THR A 520 -17.74 5.48 -28.65
N THR A 521 -18.27 6.66 -28.38
CA THR A 521 -18.35 7.17 -27.01
C THR A 521 -19.20 6.21 -26.19
N VAL A 522 -18.65 5.74 -25.06
CA VAL A 522 -19.33 4.85 -24.11
C VAL A 522 -19.60 5.53 -22.79
N ALA A 523 -18.96 6.67 -22.51
CA ALA A 523 -19.29 7.55 -21.40
C ALA A 523 -18.87 8.99 -21.70
N GLY A 524 -19.60 9.96 -21.17
CA GLY A 524 -19.30 11.38 -21.38
C GLY A 524 -20.03 11.97 -22.59
N ASN A 525 -20.57 13.17 -22.45
CA ASN A 525 -21.29 13.88 -23.52
C ASN A 525 -20.42 14.93 -24.23
N GLY A 526 -19.19 15.15 -23.76
CA GLY A 526 -18.27 16.15 -24.30
C GLY A 526 -18.21 17.47 -23.52
N GLU A 527 -19.10 17.66 -22.56
CA GLU A 527 -19.06 18.80 -21.64
C GLU A 527 -18.36 18.37 -20.35
N GLU A 528 -17.32 19.11 -19.96
CA GLU A 528 -16.66 18.93 -18.68
C GLU A 528 -17.64 19.23 -17.54
N GLY A 529 -17.81 18.30 -16.61
CA GLY A 529 -18.70 18.47 -15.47
C GLY A 529 -19.15 17.14 -14.86
N PHE A 530 -20.21 17.19 -14.07
CA PHE A 530 -20.78 16.01 -13.40
C PHE A 530 -22.30 15.99 -13.52
N SER A 531 -22.83 15.01 -14.24
CA SER A 531 -24.28 14.73 -14.35
C SER A 531 -24.53 13.32 -14.89
N GLY A 532 -25.80 12.90 -14.97
CA GLY A 532 -26.23 11.70 -15.71
C GLY A 532 -26.18 10.37 -14.95
N ASP A 533 -25.87 10.37 -13.66
CA ASP A 533 -25.92 9.16 -12.83
C ASP A 533 -27.32 8.50 -12.83
N GLY A 534 -27.33 7.17 -12.92
CA GLY A 534 -28.55 6.36 -13.08
C GLY A 534 -29.12 6.38 -14.50
N GLY A 535 -28.55 7.18 -15.39
CA GLY A 535 -28.91 7.27 -16.81
C GLY A 535 -27.88 6.61 -17.73
N GLN A 536 -28.07 6.80 -19.03
CA GLN A 536 -27.14 6.33 -20.06
C GLN A 536 -25.81 7.08 -19.96
N ALA A 537 -24.72 6.33 -19.92
CA ALA A 537 -23.36 6.83 -19.74
C ALA A 537 -22.95 7.86 -20.80
N THR A 538 -23.43 7.72 -22.03
CA THR A 538 -23.16 8.63 -23.15
C THR A 538 -23.82 10.00 -23.00
N SER A 539 -24.79 10.15 -22.11
CA SER A 539 -25.45 11.44 -21.82
C SER A 539 -24.86 12.16 -20.61
N ALA A 540 -24.06 11.46 -19.79
CA ALA A 540 -23.44 12.03 -18.60
C ALA A 540 -22.32 13.00 -18.92
N GLN A 541 -22.08 13.97 -18.05
CA GLN A 541 -20.86 14.76 -18.05
C GLN A 541 -19.77 14.03 -17.26
N LEU A 542 -18.53 14.12 -17.75
CA LEU A 542 -17.33 13.65 -17.07
C LEU A 542 -16.35 14.82 -16.87
N SER A 543 -15.53 14.78 -15.83
CA SER A 543 -14.54 15.82 -15.54
C SER A 543 -13.11 15.27 -15.52
N ILE A 544 -12.30 15.61 -16.53
CA ILE A 544 -10.89 15.20 -16.65
C ILE A 544 -10.68 13.69 -16.35
N PRO A 545 -11.28 12.77 -17.14
CA PRO A 545 -11.06 11.35 -16.92
C PRO A 545 -9.59 10.96 -17.15
N ARG A 546 -8.90 10.37 -16.17
CA ARG A 546 -7.44 10.08 -16.20
C ARG A 546 -7.12 8.60 -16.34
N GLY A 547 -7.69 7.79 -15.45
CA GLY A 547 -7.44 6.35 -15.33
C GLY A 547 -8.69 5.54 -15.64
N VAL A 548 -8.49 4.39 -16.29
CA VAL A 548 -9.57 3.43 -16.56
C VAL A 548 -9.12 2.03 -16.18
N ALA A 549 -10.04 1.24 -15.63
CA ALA A 549 -9.87 -0.18 -15.39
C ALA A 549 -11.15 -0.92 -15.77
N VAL A 550 -11.02 -2.19 -16.18
CA VAL A 550 -12.16 -3.05 -16.51
C VAL A 550 -12.07 -4.31 -15.66
N ASP A 551 -13.19 -4.73 -15.09
CA ASP A 551 -13.26 -5.98 -14.32
C ASP A 551 -13.67 -7.18 -15.18
N ILE A 552 -13.69 -8.37 -14.57
CA ILE A 552 -14.04 -9.62 -15.26
C ILE A 552 -15.53 -9.69 -15.67
N ALA A 553 -16.36 -8.80 -15.17
CA ALA A 553 -17.79 -8.68 -15.49
C ALA A 553 -18.06 -7.55 -16.50
N ASP A 554 -17.01 -7.04 -17.17
CA ASP A 554 -17.03 -5.95 -18.15
C ASP A 554 -17.55 -4.61 -17.60
N ASN A 555 -17.45 -4.38 -16.29
CA ASN A 555 -17.69 -3.05 -15.74
C ASN A 555 -16.48 -2.17 -15.98
N LEU A 556 -16.71 -0.98 -16.52
CA LEU A 556 -15.69 0.03 -16.74
C LEU A 556 -15.66 1.01 -15.55
N PHE A 557 -14.52 1.12 -14.89
CA PHE A 557 -14.25 2.10 -13.84
C PHE A 557 -13.45 3.27 -14.39
N ILE A 558 -13.86 4.48 -14.06
CA ILE A 558 -13.32 5.74 -14.59
C ILE A 558 -12.92 6.60 -13.40
N ALA A 559 -11.62 6.88 -13.26
CA ALA A 559 -11.12 7.89 -12.34
C ALA A 559 -11.25 9.27 -12.99
N GLU A 560 -12.05 10.13 -12.37
CA GLU A 560 -12.32 11.51 -12.78
C GLU A 560 -12.19 12.45 -11.59
N ASP A 561 -12.36 13.75 -11.79
CA ASP A 561 -12.07 14.75 -10.77
C ASP A 561 -12.87 14.53 -9.47
N GLY A 562 -12.16 14.12 -8.40
CA GLY A 562 -12.70 13.81 -7.08
C GLY A 562 -13.64 12.59 -6.99
N ARG A 563 -13.75 11.75 -8.04
CA ARG A 563 -14.73 10.65 -8.08
C ARG A 563 -14.26 9.45 -8.91
N ILE A 564 -14.87 8.29 -8.63
CA ILE A 564 -14.85 7.13 -9.52
C ILE A 564 -16.26 6.86 -10.06
N ARG A 565 -16.40 6.82 -11.38
CA ARG A 565 -17.62 6.39 -12.07
C ARG A 565 -17.49 4.96 -12.53
N LYS A 566 -18.61 4.24 -12.50
CA LYS A 566 -18.75 2.90 -13.07
C LYS A 566 -19.76 2.96 -14.20
N VAL A 567 -19.40 2.38 -15.34
CA VAL A 567 -20.32 2.06 -16.43
C VAL A 567 -20.57 0.56 -16.43
N SER A 568 -21.81 0.18 -16.21
CA SER A 568 -22.25 -1.22 -16.27
C SER A 568 -22.38 -1.69 -17.74
N PRO A 569 -22.38 -3.01 -18.01
CA PRO A 569 -22.50 -3.53 -19.38
C PRO A 569 -23.76 -3.09 -20.14
N ASP A 570 -24.82 -2.70 -19.43
CA ASP A 570 -26.06 -2.14 -19.99
C ASP A 570 -25.94 -0.66 -20.40
N GLY A 571 -24.77 -0.04 -20.21
CA GLY A 571 -24.50 1.36 -20.51
C GLY A 571 -24.97 2.34 -19.45
N THR A 572 -25.42 1.87 -18.27
CA THR A 572 -25.79 2.75 -17.16
C THR A 572 -24.55 3.27 -16.44
N ILE A 573 -24.44 4.59 -16.24
CA ILE A 573 -23.36 5.20 -15.44
C ILE A 573 -23.83 5.50 -14.02
N THR A 574 -22.96 5.22 -13.07
CA THR A 574 -23.19 5.54 -11.65
C THR A 574 -21.90 5.98 -10.99
N THR A 575 -21.97 6.92 -10.06
CA THR A 575 -20.89 7.15 -9.10
C THR A 575 -20.78 5.94 -8.17
N VAL A 576 -19.58 5.38 -8.07
CA VAL A 576 -19.29 4.27 -7.13
C VAL A 576 -18.37 4.69 -6.02
N ALA A 577 -17.64 5.79 -6.15
CA ALA A 577 -16.88 6.40 -5.07
C ALA A 577 -16.69 7.91 -5.29
N GLY A 578 -16.60 8.69 -4.22
CA GLY A 578 -16.45 10.15 -4.32
C GLY A 578 -17.77 10.85 -4.57
N GLY A 579 -18.20 11.77 -3.69
CA GLY A 579 -19.43 12.52 -4.01
C GLY A 579 -19.88 13.71 -3.18
N ALA A 580 -19.15 14.09 -2.13
CA ALA A 580 -19.35 15.40 -1.52
C ALA A 580 -18.90 16.51 -2.49
N ALA A 581 -19.65 17.61 -2.60
CA ALA A 581 -19.21 18.82 -3.29
C ALA A 581 -17.78 19.17 -2.85
N PHE A 582 -16.93 19.71 -3.75
CA PHE A 582 -15.52 20.11 -3.54
C PHE A 582 -15.27 20.78 -2.18
N ASP A 583 -15.21 19.99 -1.12
CA ASP A 583 -14.97 20.41 0.25
C ASP A 583 -13.70 19.68 0.70
N PHE A 584 -12.60 20.41 0.53
CA PHE A 584 -11.27 20.04 0.94
C PHE A 584 -11.14 19.81 2.46
N ARG A 585 -12.23 19.93 3.25
CA ARG A 585 -12.28 19.76 4.72
C ARG A 585 -13.21 18.64 5.24
N GLY A 586 -13.90 17.88 4.37
CA GLY A 586 -14.80 16.77 4.77
C GLY A 586 -14.12 15.48 5.28
N PRO A 587 -14.85 14.57 5.97
CA PRO A 587 -14.32 13.31 6.50
C PRO A 587 -13.99 12.29 5.39
N SER A 588 -13.04 11.37 5.64
CA SER A 588 -12.63 10.34 4.66
C SER A 588 -13.77 9.43 4.21
N GLY A 589 -14.79 9.21 5.04
CA GLY A 589 -15.96 8.36 4.75
C GLY A 589 -15.71 6.86 4.96
N ASP A 590 -14.63 6.49 5.62
CA ASP A 590 -14.26 5.08 5.83
C ASP A 590 -15.30 4.31 6.65
N GLY A 591 -15.60 3.09 6.21
CA GLY A 591 -16.65 2.23 6.78
C GLY A 591 -18.07 2.61 6.36
N GLY A 592 -18.24 3.68 5.58
CA GLY A 592 -19.50 4.12 5.00
C GLY A 592 -19.61 3.85 3.51
N LEU A 593 -20.71 4.30 2.92
CA LEU A 593 -20.93 4.22 1.47
C LEU A 593 -19.85 5.03 0.72
N ALA A 594 -19.21 4.39 -0.23
CA ALA A 594 -18.15 4.97 -1.06
C ALA A 594 -18.59 6.23 -1.80
N THR A 595 -19.86 6.31 -2.20
CA THR A 595 -20.46 7.47 -2.87
C THR A 595 -20.56 8.72 -1.99
N SER A 596 -20.46 8.56 -0.67
CA SER A 596 -20.46 9.66 0.30
C SER A 596 -19.06 10.05 0.76
N ALA A 597 -18.03 9.30 0.37
CA ALA A 597 -16.65 9.60 0.72
C ALA A 597 -16.07 10.71 -0.15
N ARG A 598 -15.01 11.34 0.36
CA ARG A 598 -14.16 12.23 -0.40
C ARG A 598 -13.04 11.44 -1.07
N LEU A 599 -12.78 11.77 -2.33
CA LEU A 599 -11.54 11.44 -3.05
C LEU A 599 -10.92 12.75 -3.52
N SER A 600 -9.60 12.83 -3.47
CA SER A 600 -8.81 14.01 -3.82
C SER A 600 -7.82 13.62 -4.93
N TRP A 601 -8.21 13.95 -6.17
CA TRP A 601 -7.41 13.68 -7.37
C TRP A 601 -7.09 12.19 -7.63
N PRO A 602 -8.09 11.28 -7.68
CA PRO A 602 -7.81 9.88 -7.97
C PRO A 602 -7.13 9.72 -9.35
N VAL A 603 -6.06 8.91 -9.41
CA VAL A 603 -5.26 8.70 -10.65
C VAL A 603 -5.27 7.22 -11.06
N GLY A 604 -4.51 6.40 -10.34
CA GLY A 604 -4.40 4.98 -10.60
C GLY A 604 -5.61 4.22 -10.08
N VAL A 605 -6.20 3.38 -10.92
CA VAL A 605 -7.26 2.45 -10.55
C VAL A 605 -6.89 1.03 -10.97
N ALA A 606 -7.17 0.07 -10.11
CA ALA A 606 -7.02 -1.35 -10.40
C ALA A 606 -8.21 -2.11 -9.81
N VAL A 607 -8.53 -3.27 -10.37
CA VAL A 607 -9.58 -4.15 -9.85
C VAL A 607 -8.98 -5.53 -9.59
N ASP A 608 -9.24 -6.09 -8.42
CA ASP A 608 -8.80 -7.44 -8.09
C ASP A 608 -9.78 -8.51 -8.60
N SER A 609 -9.39 -9.79 -8.51
CA SER A 609 -10.21 -10.91 -8.96
C SER A 609 -11.52 -11.10 -8.17
N ALA A 610 -11.63 -10.48 -6.99
CA ALA A 610 -12.84 -10.48 -6.19
C ALA A 610 -13.77 -9.28 -6.52
N GLY A 611 -13.38 -8.43 -7.47
CA GLY A 611 -14.14 -7.25 -7.88
C GLY A 611 -13.99 -6.05 -6.94
N ASN A 612 -13.00 -6.05 -6.04
CA ASN A 612 -12.71 -4.85 -5.26
C ASN A 612 -11.98 -3.83 -6.14
N LEU A 613 -12.44 -2.59 -6.07
CA LEU A 613 -11.78 -1.45 -6.72
C LEU A 613 -10.75 -0.85 -5.78
N LEU A 614 -9.51 -0.74 -6.27
CA LEU A 614 -8.39 -0.08 -5.60
C LEU A 614 -8.15 1.27 -6.25
N ILE A 615 -8.01 2.30 -5.42
CA ILE A 615 -7.89 3.69 -5.86
C ILE A 615 -6.64 4.30 -5.21
N ALA A 616 -5.75 4.83 -6.04
CA ALA A 616 -4.68 5.71 -5.60
C ALA A 616 -5.25 7.13 -5.45
N ASP A 617 -5.26 7.65 -4.22
CA ASP A 617 -5.86 8.92 -3.81
C ASP A 617 -4.74 9.86 -3.30
N PRO A 618 -3.98 10.52 -4.20
CA PRO A 618 -2.75 11.24 -3.85
C PRO A 618 -2.94 12.66 -3.29
N GLY A 619 -4.14 13.24 -3.29
CA GLY A 619 -4.34 14.64 -2.91
C GLY A 619 -3.92 15.67 -3.98
N ASP A 620 -4.21 16.95 -3.72
CA ASP A 620 -4.26 18.01 -4.74
C ASP A 620 -2.89 18.53 -5.25
N ASN A 621 -1.78 18.19 -4.59
CA ASN A 621 -0.48 18.82 -4.86
C ASN A 621 0.44 18.01 -5.79
N PHE A 622 -0.08 17.30 -6.79
CA PHE A 622 0.78 16.56 -7.74
C PHE A 622 1.41 17.46 -8.83
N GLN A 623 0.74 18.54 -9.21
CA GLN A 623 1.31 19.52 -10.14
C GLN A 623 2.26 20.47 -9.39
N VAL A 624 3.37 20.81 -10.04
CA VAL A 624 4.49 21.67 -9.60
C VAL A 624 5.37 21.19 -8.44
N GLY A 625 6.69 21.27 -8.67
CA GLY A 625 7.75 21.06 -7.67
C GLY A 625 7.81 22.17 -6.63
N ASP A 626 6.67 22.53 -6.04
CA ASP A 626 6.56 23.52 -4.97
C ASP A 626 6.43 22.79 -3.62
N VAL A 627 7.47 22.88 -2.80
CA VAL A 627 7.56 22.33 -1.44
C VAL A 627 7.03 23.34 -0.40
N GLY A 628 6.12 24.24 -0.79
CA GLY A 628 5.89 25.51 -0.10
C GLY A 628 4.68 25.63 0.82
N ASP A 629 3.53 25.01 0.53
CA ASP A 629 2.27 25.32 1.22
C ASP A 629 1.30 24.13 1.28
N ASP A 630 1.67 23.10 2.05
CA ASP A 630 0.90 21.86 2.20
C ASP A 630 -0.31 22.00 3.14
N PHE A 631 -1.51 22.13 2.57
CA PHE A 631 -2.80 22.00 3.28
C PHE A 631 -3.61 20.76 2.85
N SER A 632 -3.10 19.84 2.01
CA SER A 632 -3.90 18.71 1.51
C SER A 632 -3.61 17.40 2.27
N VAL A 633 -4.53 16.97 3.15
CA VAL A 633 -4.37 15.81 4.07
C VAL A 633 -5.03 14.49 3.59
N ASP A 634 -4.79 14.06 2.34
CA ASP A 634 -5.49 12.89 1.77
C ASP A 634 -4.63 11.84 1.04
N GLN A 635 -3.33 11.72 1.33
CA GLN A 635 -2.46 10.67 0.76
C GLN A 635 -2.86 9.25 1.21
N ARG A 636 -3.68 8.56 0.41
CA ARG A 636 -4.27 7.25 0.77
C ARG A 636 -4.37 6.29 -0.41
N ILE A 637 -4.42 5.00 -0.09
CA ILE A 637 -4.91 3.95 -0.97
C ILE A 637 -6.27 3.53 -0.46
N ARG A 638 -7.31 3.69 -1.29
CA ARG A 638 -8.69 3.39 -0.94
C ARG A 638 -9.09 2.06 -1.56
N LYS A 639 -9.94 1.32 -0.85
CA LYS A 639 -10.57 0.10 -1.33
C LYS A 639 -12.08 0.28 -1.28
N VAL A 640 -12.74 0.02 -2.40
CA VAL A 640 -14.21 -0.07 -2.49
C VAL A 640 -14.58 -1.52 -2.73
N SER A 641 -15.32 -2.11 -1.79
CA SER A 641 -15.83 -3.48 -1.93
C SER A 641 -17.05 -3.54 -2.86
N PRO A 642 -17.39 -4.73 -3.39
CA PRO A 642 -18.54 -4.90 -4.28
C PRO A 642 -19.89 -4.45 -3.71
N ASP A 643 -20.02 -4.38 -2.38
CA ASP A 643 -21.20 -3.86 -1.66
C ASP A 643 -21.22 -2.31 -1.57
N GLY A 644 -20.22 -1.63 -2.15
CA GLY A 644 -20.16 -0.18 -2.23
C GLY A 644 -19.64 0.51 -0.96
N ILE A 645 -18.99 -0.23 -0.07
CA ILE A 645 -18.34 0.33 1.13
C ILE A 645 -16.91 0.74 0.80
N ILE A 646 -16.52 1.96 1.19
CA ILE A 646 -15.14 2.42 1.07
C ILE A 646 -14.41 2.28 2.39
N THR A 647 -13.14 1.89 2.29
CA THR A 647 -12.22 1.85 3.42
C THR A 647 -10.86 2.38 2.97
N THR A 648 -10.13 3.00 3.90
CA THR A 648 -8.71 3.25 3.73
C THR A 648 -7.98 1.92 3.88
N LEU A 649 -7.38 1.46 2.79
CA LEU A 649 -6.55 0.27 2.76
C LEU A 649 -5.16 0.57 3.34
N ALA A 650 -4.63 1.74 3.00
CA ALA A 650 -3.35 2.26 3.48
C ALA A 650 -3.31 3.79 3.44
N GLY A 651 -2.45 4.41 4.26
CA GLY A 651 -2.25 5.85 4.23
C GLY A 651 -2.97 6.59 5.37
N ASN A 652 -2.24 7.38 6.14
CA ASN A 652 -2.77 8.20 7.24
C ASN A 652 -3.19 9.60 6.78
N GLY A 653 -2.92 9.96 5.51
CA GLY A 653 -3.23 11.25 4.92
C GLY A 653 -2.11 12.30 4.99
N SER A 654 -0.93 12.01 5.58
CA SER A 654 0.21 12.94 5.58
C SER A 654 1.17 12.71 4.41
N HIS A 655 1.82 13.77 3.92
CA HIS A 655 2.94 13.70 2.98
C HIS A 655 4.27 13.41 3.70
N ASP A 656 4.56 12.15 3.98
CA ASP A 656 5.82 11.69 4.61
C ASP A 656 6.12 10.26 4.13
N PHE A 657 7.21 9.69 4.63
CA PHE A 657 7.56 8.28 4.54
C PHE A 657 7.58 7.67 5.96
N SER A 658 6.56 6.88 6.31
CA SER A 658 6.48 6.21 7.62
C SER A 658 5.55 4.98 7.60
N GLY A 659 5.55 4.20 8.70
CA GLY A 659 4.61 3.10 8.95
C GLY A 659 5.01 1.72 8.42
N ASP A 660 6.14 1.60 7.72
CA ASP A 660 6.66 0.32 7.26
C ASP A 660 6.92 -0.67 8.40
N GLY A 661 6.60 -1.94 8.15
CA GLY A 661 6.59 -3.01 9.15
C GLY A 661 5.35 -3.02 10.04
N GLY A 662 4.49 -2.00 9.95
CA GLY A 662 3.26 -1.88 10.72
C GLY A 662 1.98 -1.95 9.88
N PRO A 663 0.81 -1.69 10.50
CA PRO A 663 -0.46 -1.63 9.80
C PRO A 663 -0.44 -0.59 8.67
N ALA A 664 -0.93 -0.97 7.50
CA ALA A 664 -0.93 -0.12 6.31
C ALA A 664 -1.66 1.22 6.52
N ILE A 665 -2.71 1.22 7.34
CA ILE A 665 -3.54 2.40 7.64
C ILE A 665 -2.81 3.50 8.42
N THR A 666 -1.67 3.20 9.06
CA THR A 666 -0.91 4.21 9.82
C THR A 666 0.25 4.80 9.01
N ALA A 667 0.54 4.24 7.83
CA ALA A 667 1.65 4.68 7.00
C ALA A 667 1.40 6.03 6.33
N ALA A 668 2.48 6.78 6.10
CA ALA A 668 2.43 7.98 5.27
C ALA A 668 2.96 7.66 3.85
N PHE A 669 2.37 8.31 2.86
CA PHE A 669 2.78 8.29 1.45
C PHE A 669 3.08 9.72 0.97
N ASN A 670 3.80 9.86 -0.14
CA ASN A 670 4.07 11.13 -0.80
C ASN A 670 4.01 10.95 -2.32
N GLY A 671 2.86 11.25 -2.91
CA GLY A 671 2.62 11.09 -4.34
C GLY A 671 2.39 9.63 -4.75
N ALA A 672 1.44 8.96 -4.10
CA ALA A 672 1.00 7.61 -4.48
C ALA A 672 0.13 7.65 -5.75
N ILE A 673 0.69 7.36 -6.93
CA ILE A 673 -0.05 7.54 -8.21
C ILE A 673 -0.31 6.24 -8.97
N GLY A 674 0.58 5.25 -8.84
CA GLY A 674 0.49 3.96 -9.52
C GLY A 674 0.04 2.88 -8.56
N VAL A 675 -0.96 2.10 -8.96
CA VAL A 675 -1.44 0.94 -8.18
C VAL A 675 -1.52 -0.28 -9.09
N ALA A 676 -1.03 -1.41 -8.60
CA ALA A 676 -1.16 -2.71 -9.24
C ALA A 676 -1.51 -3.77 -8.19
N VAL A 677 -2.24 -4.80 -8.58
CA VAL A 677 -2.63 -5.91 -7.71
C VAL A 677 -2.25 -7.24 -8.35
N ASP A 678 -1.70 -8.16 -7.57
CA ASP A 678 -1.38 -9.51 -8.03
C ASP A 678 -2.49 -10.52 -7.70
N GLY A 679 -2.37 -11.74 -8.22
CA GLY A 679 -3.34 -12.80 -7.99
C GLY A 679 -3.46 -13.28 -6.53
N ALA A 680 -2.51 -12.91 -5.65
CA ALA A 680 -2.56 -13.19 -4.23
C ALA A 680 -3.22 -12.07 -3.41
N GLY A 681 -3.58 -10.96 -4.07
CA GLY A 681 -4.17 -9.78 -3.42
C GLY A 681 -3.13 -8.86 -2.78
N ASN A 682 -1.83 -9.00 -3.09
CA ASN A 682 -0.87 -7.97 -2.69
C ASN A 682 -1.06 -6.73 -3.56
N VAL A 683 -0.98 -5.57 -2.93
CA VAL A 683 -1.14 -4.28 -3.62
C VAL A 683 0.21 -3.57 -3.65
N TYR A 684 0.69 -3.25 -4.85
CA TYR A 684 1.92 -2.51 -5.08
C TYR A 684 1.58 -1.06 -5.36
N VAL A 685 2.28 -0.14 -4.69
CA VAL A 685 2.04 1.29 -4.74
C VAL A 685 3.33 1.99 -5.15
N ALA A 686 3.27 2.78 -6.22
CA ALA A 686 4.34 3.68 -6.61
C ALA A 686 4.24 4.98 -5.79
N ASP A 687 5.09 5.09 -4.77
CA ASP A 687 5.17 6.21 -3.83
C ASP A 687 6.26 7.18 -4.31
N VAL A 688 5.91 7.94 -5.35
CA VAL A 688 6.86 8.44 -6.35
C VAL A 688 7.84 9.46 -5.79
N ARG A 689 7.38 10.36 -4.92
CA ARG A 689 8.23 11.41 -4.32
C ARG A 689 9.08 10.85 -3.18
N ASN A 690 8.63 9.78 -2.54
CA ASN A 690 9.44 8.99 -1.62
C ASN A 690 10.45 8.08 -2.36
N GLN A 691 10.38 7.98 -3.68
CA GLN A 691 11.28 7.18 -4.53
C GLN A 691 11.28 5.68 -4.16
N VAL A 692 10.15 5.19 -3.69
CA VAL A 692 9.97 3.81 -3.22
C VAL A 692 8.76 3.15 -3.88
N ILE A 693 8.81 1.82 -3.99
CA ILE A 693 7.63 0.99 -4.14
C ILE A 693 7.27 0.45 -2.76
N ARG A 694 6.04 0.67 -2.35
CA ARG A 694 5.47 0.07 -1.13
C ARG A 694 4.63 -1.13 -1.53
N ILE A 695 4.67 -2.19 -0.73
CA ILE A 695 3.77 -3.33 -0.87
C ILE A 695 2.86 -3.41 0.35
N LEU A 696 1.57 -3.54 0.09
CA LEU A 696 0.56 -3.91 1.05
C LEU A 696 0.35 -5.40 0.90
N ARG A 697 0.73 -6.16 1.93
CA ARG A 697 0.40 -7.58 2.00
C ARG A 697 -0.85 -7.71 2.86
N PRO A 698 -1.85 -8.52 2.46
CA PRO A 698 -2.89 -8.93 3.37
C PRO A 698 -2.21 -9.38 4.66
N ALA A 699 -2.52 -8.71 5.77
CA ALA A 699 -2.04 -9.14 7.07
C ALA A 699 -2.55 -10.57 7.23
N ASN A 700 -1.63 -11.51 7.41
CA ASN A 700 -2.01 -12.82 7.93
C ASN A 700 -2.56 -12.53 9.33
N SER A 701 -3.88 -12.37 9.42
CA SER A 701 -4.57 -12.14 10.68
C SER A 701 -4.09 -13.23 11.62
N SER A 702 -3.36 -12.86 12.67
CA SER A 702 -3.02 -13.79 13.75
C SER A 702 -4.32 -14.48 14.17
N VAL A 703 -4.38 -15.81 14.05
CA VAL A 703 -5.59 -16.57 14.37
C VAL A 703 -5.86 -16.38 15.85
N LEU A 704 -6.93 -15.65 16.18
CA LEU A 704 -7.27 -15.26 17.55
C LEU A 704 -8.65 -15.78 17.89
N ILE A 705 -8.74 -16.51 18.99
CA ILE A 705 -10.01 -16.94 19.59
C ILE A 705 -10.42 -15.88 20.62
N GLY A 706 -11.50 -15.15 20.33
CA GLY A 706 -12.07 -14.14 21.23
C GLY A 706 -13.11 -14.72 22.18
N ALA A 707 -13.93 -15.67 21.72
CA ALA A 707 -14.92 -16.36 22.54
C ALA A 707 -15.30 -17.72 21.96
N VAL A 708 -15.82 -18.61 22.81
CA VAL A 708 -16.49 -19.86 22.42
C VAL A 708 -17.81 -19.90 23.14
N VAL A 709 -18.88 -20.13 22.39
CA VAL A 709 -20.24 -20.23 22.94
C VAL A 709 -20.92 -21.50 22.45
N ASP A 710 -21.91 -21.92 23.21
CA ASP A 710 -22.88 -22.93 22.79
C ASP A 710 -23.70 -22.41 21.60
N ALA A 711 -23.82 -23.20 20.53
CA ALA A 711 -24.53 -22.77 19.31
C ALA A 711 -26.05 -22.61 19.49
N ALA A 712 -26.65 -23.30 20.46
CA ALA A 712 -28.06 -23.21 20.77
C ALA A 712 -28.36 -22.06 21.74
N SER A 713 -27.60 -21.88 22.82
CA SER A 713 -27.85 -20.83 23.83
C SER A 713 -27.15 -19.50 23.52
N GLN A 714 -26.13 -19.48 22.67
CA GLN A 714 -25.26 -18.30 22.42
C GLN A 714 -24.54 -17.78 23.68
N HIS A 715 -24.49 -18.59 24.76
CA HIS A 715 -23.78 -18.29 25.99
C HIS A 715 -22.49 -19.11 26.13
N ALA A 716 -21.55 -18.62 26.93
CA ALA A 716 -20.31 -19.33 27.28
C ALA A 716 -20.57 -20.42 28.34
N ASP A 717 -21.37 -21.42 27.96
CA ASP A 717 -21.71 -22.57 28.79
C ASP A 717 -20.62 -23.66 28.71
N PRO A 718 -20.54 -24.59 29.69
CA PRO A 718 -19.71 -25.77 29.56
C PRO A 718 -20.01 -26.53 28.27
N ILE A 719 -18.95 -27.05 27.63
CA ILE A 719 -19.09 -27.90 26.45
C ILE A 719 -19.23 -29.38 26.83
N SER A 720 -19.65 -30.22 25.89
CA SER A 720 -19.76 -31.68 26.11
C SER A 720 -19.50 -32.44 24.79
N PRO A 721 -19.15 -33.74 24.85
CA PRO A 721 -19.00 -34.57 23.66
C PRO A 721 -20.22 -34.47 22.72
N GLY A 722 -19.99 -34.24 21.43
CA GLY A 722 -21.05 -34.10 20.41
C GLY A 722 -21.71 -32.72 20.32
N LYS A 723 -21.37 -31.79 21.23
CA LYS A 723 -21.97 -30.45 21.25
C LYS A 723 -21.54 -29.59 20.07
N ILE A 724 -22.45 -28.79 19.53
CA ILE A 724 -22.14 -27.77 18.52
C ILE A 724 -21.76 -26.48 19.26
N VAL A 725 -20.59 -25.94 18.93
CA VAL A 725 -20.09 -24.66 19.45
C VAL A 725 -19.85 -23.67 18.32
N VAL A 726 -19.95 -22.38 18.62
CA VAL A 726 -19.54 -21.30 17.74
C VAL A 726 -18.35 -20.58 18.37
N ILE A 727 -17.28 -20.49 17.60
CA ILE A 727 -16.02 -19.85 17.96
C ILE A 727 -16.00 -18.48 17.30
N TYR A 728 -15.89 -17.41 18.09
CA TYR A 728 -15.80 -16.03 17.62
C TYR A 728 -14.36 -15.54 17.76
N GLY A 729 -13.88 -14.76 16.79
CA GLY A 729 -12.49 -14.31 16.80
C GLY A 729 -12.08 -13.51 15.58
N ALA A 730 -10.78 -13.49 15.30
CA ALA A 730 -10.20 -12.84 14.13
C ALA A 730 -9.24 -13.79 13.42
N GLY A 731 -9.23 -13.76 12.08
CA GLY A 731 -8.36 -14.61 11.28
C GLY A 731 -8.71 -16.10 11.36
N LEU A 732 -9.95 -16.45 11.72
CA LEU A 732 -10.36 -17.84 11.94
C LEU A 732 -10.60 -18.63 10.65
N GLY A 733 -10.60 -17.97 9.49
CA GLY A 733 -11.00 -18.56 8.22
C GLY A 733 -11.04 -17.57 7.05
N PRO A 734 -11.60 -17.98 5.89
CA PRO A 734 -11.69 -17.17 4.69
C PRO A 734 -12.60 -15.95 4.85
N SER A 735 -12.36 -14.90 4.06
CA SER A 735 -13.13 -13.63 4.10
C SER A 735 -14.63 -13.81 3.81
N GLN A 736 -14.98 -14.82 3.01
CA GLN A 736 -16.35 -15.24 2.74
C GLN A 736 -16.69 -16.47 3.57
N LEU A 737 -17.93 -16.54 4.07
CA LEU A 737 -18.41 -17.71 4.82
C LEU A 737 -18.47 -18.93 3.89
N ILE A 738 -17.83 -20.02 4.30
CA ILE A 738 -17.89 -21.32 3.63
C ILE A 738 -18.65 -22.30 4.51
N GLN A 739 -19.66 -22.95 3.93
CA GLN A 739 -20.42 -24.00 4.60
C GLN A 739 -19.92 -25.39 4.18
N ASN A 740 -19.89 -26.31 5.13
CA ASN A 740 -19.51 -27.69 4.85
C ASN A 740 -20.64 -28.41 4.10
N GLN A 741 -20.30 -29.06 2.99
CA GLN A 741 -21.21 -29.93 2.27
C GLN A 741 -20.81 -31.38 2.57
N PRO A 742 -21.58 -32.12 3.40
CA PRO A 742 -21.19 -33.45 3.83
C PRO A 742 -20.97 -34.40 2.64
N LYS A 743 -19.81 -35.04 2.57
CA LYS A 743 -19.52 -36.09 1.56
C LYS A 743 -19.76 -37.46 2.19
N ASN A 744 -20.57 -38.30 1.55
CA ASN A 744 -20.96 -39.62 2.08
C ASN A 744 -21.55 -39.58 3.50
N GLY A 745 -22.26 -38.49 3.84
CA GLY A 745 -22.82 -38.28 5.17
C GLY A 745 -21.78 -37.96 6.24
N GLN A 746 -20.60 -37.46 5.88
CA GLN A 746 -19.56 -37.04 6.81
C GLN A 746 -19.17 -35.57 6.58
N VAL A 747 -19.16 -34.81 7.67
CA VAL A 747 -18.69 -33.43 7.77
C VAL A 747 -17.16 -33.45 7.92
N SER A 748 -16.46 -32.69 7.08
CA SER A 748 -15.00 -32.59 7.09
C SER A 748 -14.46 -31.88 8.34
N ASN A 749 -13.27 -32.30 8.77
CA ASN A 749 -12.47 -31.73 9.86
C ASN A 749 -11.67 -30.50 9.40
N GLU A 750 -11.58 -30.30 8.09
CA GLU A 750 -10.97 -29.15 7.44
C GLU A 750 -11.98 -28.53 6.47
N LEU A 751 -12.14 -27.21 6.53
CA LEU A 751 -13.02 -26.46 5.65
C LEU A 751 -12.38 -25.14 5.29
N GLY A 752 -12.22 -24.85 4.00
CA GLY A 752 -11.68 -23.58 3.54
C GLY A 752 -10.26 -23.27 4.01
N GLY A 753 -9.47 -24.28 4.40
CA GLY A 753 -8.14 -24.12 5.01
C GLY A 753 -8.15 -23.91 6.53
N THR A 754 -9.34 -23.96 7.17
CA THR A 754 -9.52 -23.90 8.62
C THR A 754 -9.61 -25.29 9.22
N THR A 755 -8.91 -25.54 10.32
CA THR A 755 -9.09 -26.72 11.19
C THR A 755 -9.31 -26.28 12.64
N VAL A 756 -10.13 -27.02 13.39
CA VAL A 756 -10.34 -26.79 14.84
C VAL A 756 -9.91 -28.05 15.59
N SER A 757 -9.28 -27.89 16.76
CA SER A 757 -8.93 -29.01 17.62
C SER A 757 -9.44 -28.83 19.06
N PHE A 758 -9.80 -29.93 19.73
CA PHE A 758 -10.08 -29.99 21.16
C PHE A 758 -9.19 -31.06 21.80
N ASN A 759 -8.33 -30.69 22.74
CA ASN A 759 -7.33 -31.58 23.34
C ASN A 759 -6.47 -32.32 22.29
N GLY A 760 -6.18 -31.64 21.16
CA GLY A 760 -5.44 -32.21 20.03
C GLY A 760 -6.27 -33.10 19.08
N LEU A 761 -7.55 -33.33 19.36
CA LEU A 761 -8.46 -34.07 18.48
C LEU A 761 -9.09 -33.14 17.46
N ALA A 762 -9.00 -33.48 16.17
CA ALA A 762 -9.58 -32.68 15.09
C ALA A 762 -11.12 -32.70 15.13
N ALA A 763 -11.73 -31.53 15.12
CA ALA A 763 -13.18 -31.35 15.19
C ALA A 763 -13.82 -31.24 13.79
N PRO A 764 -15.00 -31.83 13.56
CA PRO A 764 -15.81 -31.54 12.38
C PRO A 764 -16.25 -30.07 12.35
N ILE A 765 -16.15 -29.43 11.19
CA ILE A 765 -16.49 -28.01 11.00
C ILE A 765 -17.79 -27.88 10.19
N LEU A 766 -18.80 -27.20 10.73
CA LEU A 766 -20.07 -26.95 10.05
C LEU A 766 -19.97 -25.76 9.08
N TYR A 767 -19.33 -24.67 9.51
CA TYR A 767 -18.99 -23.52 8.66
C TYR A 767 -17.79 -22.76 9.20
N THR A 768 -17.14 -21.95 8.35
CA THR A 768 -16.03 -21.05 8.72
C THR A 768 -16.11 -19.72 7.97
N SER A 769 -15.65 -18.64 8.61
CA SER A 769 -15.41 -17.32 8.04
C SER A 769 -14.22 -16.65 8.75
N ALA A 770 -13.87 -15.43 8.34
CA ALA A 770 -12.79 -14.66 8.96
C ALA A 770 -13.00 -14.37 10.45
N THR A 771 -14.24 -14.40 10.94
CA THR A 771 -14.59 -14.04 12.32
C THR A 771 -15.32 -15.12 13.11
N GLN A 772 -15.78 -16.20 12.46
CA GLN A 772 -16.56 -17.25 13.11
C GLN A 772 -16.24 -18.65 12.59
N VAL A 773 -16.27 -19.65 13.46
CA VAL A 773 -16.22 -21.08 13.10
C VAL A 773 -17.22 -21.86 13.94
N ALA A 774 -18.14 -22.59 13.30
CA ALA A 774 -18.96 -23.55 14.01
C ALA A 774 -18.35 -24.95 13.90
N ALA A 775 -18.13 -25.60 15.04
CA ALA A 775 -17.52 -26.91 15.12
C ALA A 775 -18.31 -27.84 16.05
N VAL A 776 -18.18 -29.15 15.82
CA VAL A 776 -18.73 -30.19 16.69
C VAL A 776 -17.64 -30.70 17.61
N VAL A 777 -17.86 -30.67 18.92
CA VAL A 777 -16.91 -31.20 19.90
C VAL A 777 -16.75 -32.72 19.68
N PRO A 778 -15.53 -33.23 19.46
CA PRO A 778 -15.29 -34.66 19.24
C PRO A 778 -15.85 -35.53 20.36
N TYR A 779 -16.47 -36.66 20.03
CA TYR A 779 -16.98 -37.60 21.02
C TYR A 779 -15.85 -38.23 21.85
N ALA A 780 -14.61 -38.24 21.35
CA ALA A 780 -13.45 -38.69 22.12
C ALA A 780 -12.89 -37.63 23.10
N ALA A 781 -13.41 -36.40 23.10
CA ALA A 781 -12.96 -35.37 24.04
C ALA A 781 -13.40 -35.71 25.48
N GLY A 782 -12.45 -35.78 26.41
CA GLY A 782 -12.67 -36.07 27.84
C GLY A 782 -11.93 -35.11 28.77
N GLY A 783 -12.29 -35.09 30.05
CA GLY A 783 -11.74 -34.20 31.08
C GLY A 783 -12.72 -33.13 31.60
N SER A 784 -12.28 -32.32 32.56
CA SER A 784 -13.06 -31.20 33.13
C SER A 784 -12.89 -29.89 32.36
N THR A 785 -11.89 -29.79 31.48
CA THR A 785 -11.67 -28.68 30.56
C THR A 785 -11.18 -29.23 29.21
N ALA A 786 -11.39 -28.47 28.14
CA ALA A 786 -10.79 -28.73 26.84
C ALA A 786 -9.90 -27.55 26.42
N ARG A 787 -8.67 -27.85 25.97
CA ARG A 787 -7.80 -26.89 25.27
C ARG A 787 -8.16 -26.91 23.80
N MET A 788 -8.57 -25.76 23.28
CA MET A 788 -9.04 -25.62 21.92
C MET A 788 -8.10 -24.72 21.14
N SER A 789 -7.81 -25.07 19.89
CA SER A 789 -7.09 -24.20 18.96
C SER A 789 -7.76 -24.18 17.59
N VAL A 790 -7.60 -23.06 16.89
CA VAL A 790 -7.99 -22.90 15.48
C VAL A 790 -6.72 -22.73 14.68
N THR A 791 -6.62 -23.41 13.54
CA THR A 791 -5.56 -23.22 12.56
C THR A 791 -6.16 -22.74 11.26
N TYR A 792 -5.57 -21.71 10.66
CA TYR A 792 -5.95 -21.24 9.33
C TYR A 792 -4.69 -20.86 8.55
N GLN A 793 -4.53 -21.42 7.34
CA GLN A 793 -3.35 -21.21 6.47
C GLN A 793 -2.00 -21.42 7.19
N GLY A 794 -1.91 -22.44 8.05
CA GLY A 794 -0.70 -22.80 8.79
C GLY A 794 -0.39 -21.95 10.03
N GLN A 795 -1.20 -20.92 10.32
CA GLN A 795 -1.14 -20.17 11.57
C GLN A 795 -2.05 -20.80 12.61
N VAL A 796 -1.56 -21.02 13.82
CA VAL A 796 -2.31 -21.64 14.92
C VAL A 796 -2.58 -20.58 15.99
N SER A 797 -3.82 -20.54 16.50
CA SER A 797 -4.15 -19.67 17.63
C SER A 797 -3.42 -20.11 18.90
N ALA A 798 -3.33 -19.19 19.88
CA ALA A 798 -3.06 -19.62 21.25
C ALA A 798 -4.15 -20.61 21.73
N ASP A 799 -3.79 -21.48 22.67
CA ASP A 799 -4.73 -22.40 23.31
C ASP A 799 -5.81 -21.60 24.06
N PHE A 800 -7.08 -21.85 23.73
CA PHE A 800 -8.24 -21.31 24.42
C PHE A 800 -8.86 -22.40 25.28
N THR A 801 -9.01 -22.16 26.59
CA THR A 801 -9.52 -23.19 27.52
C THR A 801 -11.02 -22.99 27.75
N VAL A 802 -11.81 -24.06 27.56
CA VAL A 802 -13.25 -24.08 27.83
C VAL A 802 -13.60 -25.13 28.90
N PRO A 803 -14.52 -24.85 29.84
CA PRO A 803 -15.04 -25.85 30.77
C PRO A 803 -15.75 -26.97 30.02
N MET A 804 -15.61 -28.21 30.49
CA MET A 804 -16.26 -29.37 29.89
C MET A 804 -17.05 -30.17 30.94
N ALA A 805 -18.22 -30.65 30.53
CA ALA A 805 -19.14 -31.45 31.33
C ALA A 805 -19.48 -32.77 30.60
N THR A 806 -20.01 -33.74 31.32
CA THR A 806 -20.47 -35.01 30.75
C THR A 806 -21.63 -34.81 29.77
N THR A 807 -22.53 -33.89 30.10
CA THR A 807 -23.66 -33.42 29.29
C THR A 807 -23.85 -31.93 29.55
N ALA A 808 -24.34 -31.20 28.54
CA ALA A 808 -24.59 -29.76 28.66
C ALA A 808 -25.67 -29.36 27.63
N PRO A 809 -26.92 -29.84 27.83
CA PRO A 809 -27.97 -29.70 26.82
C PRO A 809 -28.47 -28.26 26.71
N ASN A 810 -28.68 -27.78 25.48
CA ASN A 810 -29.39 -26.54 25.17
C ASN A 810 -30.30 -26.70 23.95
N LEU A 811 -31.41 -25.95 23.92
CA LEU A 811 -32.42 -25.98 22.88
C LEU A 811 -32.22 -24.83 21.90
N PHE A 812 -32.27 -25.12 20.59
CA PHE A 812 -32.18 -24.08 19.57
C PHE A 812 -33.47 -23.23 19.56
N THR A 813 -33.33 -21.92 19.36
CA THR A 813 -34.45 -21.00 19.17
C THR A 813 -34.62 -20.62 17.71
N SER A 814 -35.84 -20.32 17.28
CA SER A 814 -36.16 -19.99 15.88
C SER A 814 -35.50 -18.70 15.39
N ASN A 815 -35.17 -17.79 16.30
CA ASN A 815 -34.49 -16.53 16.06
C ASN A 815 -32.97 -16.57 16.34
N GLN A 816 -32.42 -17.72 16.72
CA GLN A 816 -31.00 -17.92 17.03
C GLN A 816 -30.45 -17.07 18.21
N ALA A 817 -31.31 -16.45 19.01
CA ALA A 817 -30.89 -15.62 20.13
C ALA A 817 -30.53 -16.42 21.40
N GLY A 818 -30.78 -17.73 21.42
CA GLY A 818 -30.63 -18.59 22.59
C GLY A 818 -31.70 -18.43 23.67
N TRP A 819 -32.54 -17.40 23.54
CA TRP A 819 -33.71 -17.14 24.36
C TRP A 819 -34.89 -16.83 23.43
N GLY A 820 -35.99 -17.56 23.54
CA GLY A 820 -37.08 -17.39 22.58
C GLY A 820 -37.96 -18.61 22.34
N GLN A 821 -38.82 -18.45 21.32
CA GLN A 821 -39.58 -19.52 20.71
C GLN A 821 -38.62 -20.62 20.23
N ALA A 822 -38.89 -21.87 20.62
CA ALA A 822 -38.10 -23.02 20.20
C ALA A 822 -38.10 -23.16 18.68
N ALA A 823 -36.95 -23.52 18.12
CA ALA A 823 -36.88 -24.12 16.80
C ALA A 823 -37.48 -25.52 16.92
N ALA A 824 -38.76 -25.65 16.57
CA ALA A 824 -39.51 -26.88 16.77
C ALA A 824 -40.50 -27.12 15.63
N ILE A 825 -40.81 -28.39 15.38
CA ILE A 825 -41.76 -28.83 14.36
C ILE A 825 -42.91 -29.59 15.04
N ASN A 826 -44.14 -29.18 14.75
CA ASN A 826 -45.32 -29.93 15.15
C ASN A 826 -45.31 -31.26 14.39
N ALA A 827 -45.23 -32.39 15.10
CA ALA A 827 -44.95 -33.68 14.47
C ALA A 827 -46.13 -34.21 13.63
N VAL A 828 -47.35 -33.73 13.93
CA VAL A 828 -48.59 -34.15 13.25
C VAL A 828 -48.69 -33.60 11.83
N ASP A 829 -48.38 -32.32 11.63
CA ASP A 829 -48.58 -31.62 10.35
C ASP A 829 -47.27 -31.12 9.70
N GLY A 830 -46.14 -31.25 10.39
CA GLY A 830 -44.83 -30.83 9.92
C GLY A 830 -44.64 -29.32 9.85
N THR A 831 -45.53 -28.52 10.47
CA THR A 831 -45.42 -27.07 10.54
C THR A 831 -44.41 -26.61 11.59
N VAL A 832 -43.82 -25.43 11.41
CA VAL A 832 -42.96 -24.81 12.43
C VAL A 832 -43.83 -24.30 13.58
N ASN A 833 -43.51 -24.72 14.80
CA ASN A 833 -44.25 -24.31 15.99
C ASN A 833 -44.13 -22.79 16.19
N SER A 834 -45.28 -22.14 16.32
CA SER A 834 -45.40 -20.70 16.58
C SER A 834 -46.79 -20.39 17.13
N THR A 835 -47.05 -19.16 17.55
CA THR A 835 -48.41 -18.73 17.95
C THR A 835 -49.45 -18.86 16.82
N VAL A 836 -49.01 -18.92 15.56
CA VAL A 836 -49.86 -19.15 14.39
C VAL A 836 -50.12 -20.65 14.17
N ASN A 837 -49.12 -21.49 14.41
CA ASN A 837 -49.23 -22.95 14.31
C ASN A 837 -48.86 -23.60 15.67
N PRO A 838 -49.72 -23.49 16.70
CA PRO A 838 -49.48 -24.11 17.99
C PRO A 838 -49.62 -25.64 17.90
N VAL A 839 -48.91 -26.37 18.78
CA VAL A 839 -49.11 -27.82 18.94
C VAL A 839 -50.26 -28.08 19.91
N LYS A 840 -51.07 -29.10 19.69
CA LYS A 840 -52.21 -29.43 20.56
C LYS A 840 -51.77 -30.21 21.79
N LEU A 841 -52.56 -30.13 22.87
CA LEU A 841 -52.44 -31.06 24.00
C LEU A 841 -52.56 -32.51 23.51
N GLY A 842 -51.68 -33.39 23.99
CA GLY A 842 -51.63 -34.80 23.59
C GLY A 842 -50.91 -35.07 22.27
N ASP A 843 -50.65 -34.06 21.44
CA ASP A 843 -49.89 -34.20 20.21
C ASP A 843 -48.38 -34.16 20.45
N TYR A 844 -47.61 -34.61 19.45
CA TYR A 844 -46.15 -34.64 19.51
C TYR A 844 -45.53 -33.39 18.88
N ILE A 845 -44.44 -32.91 19.48
CA ILE A 845 -43.56 -31.89 18.94
C ILE A 845 -42.13 -32.40 18.86
N SER A 846 -41.43 -32.06 17.78
CA SER A 846 -40.00 -32.33 17.60
C SER A 846 -39.19 -31.08 17.97
N LEU A 847 -38.39 -31.18 19.02
CA LEU A 847 -37.47 -30.15 19.49
C LEU A 847 -36.06 -30.45 18.98
N TYR A 848 -35.26 -29.41 18.73
CA TYR A 848 -33.87 -29.54 18.32
C TYR A 848 -32.92 -28.97 19.39
N ALA A 849 -31.90 -29.75 19.73
CA ALA A 849 -30.96 -29.48 20.80
C ALA A 849 -29.52 -29.84 20.40
N THR A 850 -28.56 -29.51 21.25
CA THR A 850 -27.19 -30.03 21.19
C THR A 850 -26.66 -30.28 22.61
N GLY A 851 -25.51 -30.95 22.74
CA GLY A 851 -24.84 -31.15 24.03
C GLY A 851 -25.29 -32.40 24.79
N GLU A 852 -25.71 -33.42 24.06
CA GLU A 852 -26.26 -34.68 24.57
C GLU A 852 -25.22 -35.60 25.25
N GLY A 853 -23.93 -35.30 25.09
CA GLY A 853 -22.84 -36.10 25.63
C GLY A 853 -22.63 -37.43 24.89
N GLN A 854 -22.07 -38.41 25.58
CA GLN A 854 -21.82 -39.73 25.02
C GLN A 854 -23.11 -40.44 24.57
N THR A 855 -23.02 -41.26 23.53
CA THR A 855 -24.17 -41.97 22.95
C THR A 855 -23.95 -43.48 22.85
N ILE A 856 -25.06 -44.24 22.77
CA ILE A 856 -25.07 -45.70 22.57
C ILE A 856 -25.95 -46.03 21.35
N PRO A 857 -25.40 -46.72 20.31
CA PRO A 857 -23.97 -46.98 20.12
C PRO A 857 -23.16 -45.67 19.97
N ALA A 858 -21.86 -45.75 20.24
CA ALA A 858 -20.96 -44.60 20.15
C ALA A 858 -20.98 -43.99 18.74
N ARG A 859 -21.03 -42.65 18.68
CA ARG A 859 -21.01 -41.90 17.43
C ARG A 859 -19.59 -41.75 16.88
N VAL A 860 -19.54 -41.56 15.56
CA VAL A 860 -18.31 -41.23 14.82
C VAL A 860 -18.33 -39.74 14.54
N ASP A 861 -17.22 -39.05 14.84
CA ASP A 861 -17.09 -37.61 14.64
C ASP A 861 -17.40 -37.20 13.20
N GLY A 862 -18.24 -36.18 13.06
CA GLY A 862 -18.62 -35.60 11.77
C GLY A 862 -19.63 -36.43 10.97
N LYS A 863 -19.94 -37.66 11.38
CA LYS A 863 -20.94 -38.49 10.68
C LYS A 863 -22.36 -38.00 11.00
N LEU A 864 -23.14 -37.74 9.96
CA LEU A 864 -24.56 -37.41 10.09
C LEU A 864 -25.30 -38.56 10.77
N SER A 865 -26.24 -38.21 11.64
CA SER A 865 -26.95 -39.16 12.49
C SER A 865 -27.76 -40.18 11.68
N SER A 866 -27.77 -41.43 12.15
CA SER A 866 -28.81 -42.42 11.88
C SER A 866 -29.71 -42.57 13.11
N THR A 867 -30.95 -43.05 12.96
CA THR A 867 -31.98 -43.14 14.02
C THR A 867 -31.62 -44.03 15.23
N SER A 868 -30.44 -44.63 15.27
CA SER A 868 -30.06 -45.66 16.25
C SER A 868 -29.32 -45.15 17.48
N ALA A 869 -28.55 -44.05 17.40
CA ALA A 869 -27.69 -43.58 18.49
C ALA A 869 -28.39 -42.60 19.43
N ARG A 870 -28.52 -42.99 20.71
CA ARG A 870 -29.21 -42.25 21.78
C ARG A 870 -28.22 -41.83 22.90
N PRO A 871 -28.52 -40.78 23.70
CA PRO A 871 -27.67 -40.42 24.84
C PRO A 871 -27.52 -41.59 25.82
N VAL A 872 -26.32 -41.74 26.40
CA VAL A 872 -26.05 -42.74 27.47
C VAL A 872 -26.87 -42.42 28.72
N LEU A 873 -26.98 -41.14 29.06
CA LEU A 873 -27.69 -40.67 30.24
C LEU A 873 -29.18 -40.48 29.96
N PRO A 874 -30.06 -40.62 30.99
CA PRO A 874 -31.49 -40.44 30.83
C PRO A 874 -31.86 -39.06 30.30
N VAL A 875 -32.85 -39.00 29.42
CA VAL A 875 -33.40 -37.75 28.86
C VAL A 875 -34.79 -37.50 29.42
N GLY A 876 -35.00 -36.34 30.01
CA GLY A 876 -36.29 -35.87 30.50
C GLY A 876 -36.66 -34.52 29.89
N VAL A 877 -37.95 -34.24 29.73
CA VAL A 877 -38.44 -32.94 29.29
C VAL A 877 -39.62 -32.53 30.16
N THR A 878 -39.68 -31.25 30.54
CA THR A 878 -40.91 -30.65 31.08
C THR A 878 -41.45 -29.60 30.11
N VAL A 879 -42.77 -29.54 29.98
CA VAL A 879 -43.50 -28.56 29.18
C VAL A 879 -44.48 -27.87 30.13
N GLY A 880 -44.40 -26.55 30.27
CA GLY A 880 -45.18 -25.80 31.26
C GLY A 880 -44.93 -26.24 32.71
N GLY A 881 -43.73 -26.77 33.00
CA GLY A 881 -43.37 -27.34 34.30
C GLY A 881 -43.90 -28.76 34.56
N ILE A 882 -44.61 -29.37 33.60
CA ILE A 882 -45.16 -30.72 33.72
C ILE A 882 -44.27 -31.72 32.97
N PRO A 883 -43.87 -32.85 33.57
CA PRO A 883 -43.13 -33.90 32.87
C PRO A 883 -43.83 -34.37 31.59
N ALA A 884 -43.12 -34.38 30.48
CA ALA A 884 -43.59 -34.79 29.17
C ALA A 884 -43.06 -36.17 28.79
N PHE A 885 -43.88 -36.95 28.08
CA PHE A 885 -43.47 -38.25 27.58
C PHE A 885 -42.50 -38.08 26.39
N VAL A 886 -41.28 -38.55 26.55
CA VAL A 886 -40.23 -38.50 25.52
C VAL A 886 -40.30 -39.76 24.65
N GLN A 887 -40.82 -39.64 23.43
CA GLN A 887 -40.91 -40.75 22.48
C GLN A 887 -39.55 -41.07 21.85
N TYR A 888 -38.76 -40.03 21.57
CA TYR A 888 -37.45 -40.17 20.95
C TYR A 888 -36.50 -39.10 21.48
N ALA A 889 -35.27 -39.51 21.75
CA ALA A 889 -34.16 -38.63 22.06
C ALA A 889 -32.88 -39.23 21.47
N GLY A 890 -32.28 -38.56 20.50
CA GLY A 890 -31.11 -39.01 19.77
C GLY A 890 -30.76 -38.04 18.66
N GLY A 891 -29.68 -38.28 17.91
CA GLY A 891 -29.29 -37.31 16.87
C GLY A 891 -30.31 -37.23 15.74
N SER A 892 -30.41 -36.05 15.14
CA SER A 892 -31.37 -35.76 14.08
C SER A 892 -31.00 -36.46 12.76
N PRO A 893 -31.82 -37.41 12.26
CA PRO A 893 -31.44 -38.27 11.13
C PRO A 893 -31.14 -37.49 9.85
N GLY A 894 -29.93 -37.69 9.29
CA GLY A 894 -29.53 -37.12 7.99
C GLY A 894 -29.44 -35.59 7.91
N GLN A 895 -29.45 -34.88 9.05
CA GLN A 895 -29.43 -33.41 9.07
C GLN A 895 -28.01 -32.87 9.33
N VAL A 896 -27.74 -32.43 10.57
CA VAL A 896 -26.52 -31.73 10.98
C VAL A 896 -25.78 -32.59 12.00
N ALA A 897 -24.46 -32.71 11.88
CA ALA A 897 -23.64 -33.40 12.88
C ALA A 897 -23.70 -32.64 14.22
N GLY A 898 -23.82 -33.36 15.34
CA GLY A 898 -23.98 -32.77 16.68
C GLY A 898 -25.38 -32.22 17.01
N LEU A 899 -26.34 -32.34 16.07
CA LEU A 899 -27.74 -31.96 16.31
C LEU A 899 -28.52 -33.13 16.93
N MET A 900 -29.10 -32.90 18.10
CA MET A 900 -30.03 -33.79 18.79
C MET A 900 -31.48 -33.41 18.43
N GLN A 901 -32.31 -34.42 18.22
CA GLN A 901 -33.76 -34.28 18.08
C GLN A 901 -34.43 -34.95 19.28
N VAL A 902 -35.44 -34.28 19.85
CA VAL A 902 -36.24 -34.78 20.97
C VAL A 902 -37.72 -34.69 20.61
N ASN A 903 -38.39 -35.83 20.49
CA ASN A 903 -39.83 -35.87 20.23
C ASN A 903 -40.56 -36.06 21.54
N VAL A 904 -41.40 -35.10 21.90
CA VAL A 904 -42.15 -35.11 23.17
C VAL A 904 -43.64 -34.95 22.93
N GLN A 905 -44.42 -35.68 23.72
CA GLN A 905 -45.87 -35.50 23.77
C GLN A 905 -46.20 -34.33 24.69
N ILE A 906 -47.03 -33.39 24.22
CA ILE A 906 -47.50 -32.29 25.05
C ILE A 906 -48.44 -32.84 26.13
N PRO A 907 -48.13 -32.68 27.44
CA PRO A 907 -48.96 -33.24 28.51
C PRO A 907 -50.35 -32.60 28.57
N ASN A 908 -51.40 -33.40 28.77
CA ASN A 908 -52.78 -32.92 28.87
C ASN A 908 -53.03 -31.91 30.02
N GLY A 909 -52.16 -31.85 31.02
CA GLY A 909 -52.28 -30.92 32.16
C GLY A 909 -51.68 -29.53 31.91
N VAL A 910 -51.00 -29.32 30.78
CA VAL A 910 -50.37 -28.04 30.44
C VAL A 910 -51.44 -26.98 30.17
N GLN A 911 -51.24 -25.78 30.68
CA GLN A 911 -52.06 -24.63 30.33
C GLN A 911 -51.72 -24.19 28.89
N PRO A 912 -52.67 -24.21 27.93
CA PRO A 912 -52.43 -23.72 26.58
C PRO A 912 -52.04 -22.25 26.57
N GLY A 913 -51.25 -21.84 25.58
CA GLY A 913 -50.79 -20.47 25.44
C GLY A 913 -49.68 -20.32 24.40
N GLY A 914 -49.43 -19.08 23.99
CA GLY A 914 -48.35 -18.77 23.03
C GLY A 914 -46.93 -18.90 23.60
N TYR A 915 -46.81 -19.03 24.93
CA TYR A 915 -45.54 -19.02 25.66
C TYR A 915 -45.56 -20.10 26.75
N VAL A 916 -45.35 -21.35 26.36
CA VAL A 916 -45.27 -22.48 27.28
C VAL A 916 -43.81 -22.91 27.45
N PRO A 917 -43.17 -22.70 28.62
CA PRO A 917 -41.76 -23.00 28.83
C PRO A 917 -41.43 -24.48 28.61
N VAL A 918 -40.26 -24.75 28.04
CA VAL A 918 -39.73 -26.10 27.86
C VAL A 918 -38.37 -26.21 28.53
N VAL A 919 -38.19 -27.27 29.32
CA VAL A 919 -36.90 -27.60 29.92
C VAL A 919 -36.48 -28.99 29.48
N LEU A 920 -35.32 -29.10 28.83
CA LEU A 920 -34.70 -30.37 28.48
C LEU A 920 -33.64 -30.72 29.54
N GLN A 921 -33.63 -31.97 29.98
CA GLN A 921 -32.67 -32.51 30.93
C GLN A 921 -32.00 -33.75 30.33
N VAL A 922 -30.67 -33.86 30.47
CA VAL A 922 -29.89 -35.03 30.10
C VAL A 922 -28.95 -35.39 31.25
N GLY A 923 -29.26 -36.46 31.98
CA GLY A 923 -28.65 -36.76 33.27
C GLY A 923 -28.96 -35.67 34.30
N ASP A 924 -27.92 -35.12 34.93
CA ASP A 924 -28.06 -34.07 35.95
C ASP A 924 -28.03 -32.64 35.38
N ALA A 925 -27.76 -32.48 34.07
CA ALA A 925 -27.70 -31.18 33.41
C ALA A 925 -29.04 -30.84 32.72
N SER A 926 -29.47 -29.59 32.82
CA SER A 926 -30.69 -29.10 32.20
C SER A 926 -30.50 -27.75 31.52
N THR A 927 -31.38 -27.46 30.55
CA THR A 927 -31.49 -26.14 29.94
C THR A 927 -31.99 -25.11 30.95
N THR A 928 -31.61 -23.83 30.78
CA THR A 928 -32.10 -22.74 31.61
C THR A 928 -33.64 -22.66 31.63
N PRO A 929 -34.30 -22.83 32.79
CA PRO A 929 -35.76 -22.75 32.88
C PRO A 929 -36.30 -21.41 32.37
N GLY A 930 -37.30 -21.47 31.48
CA GLY A 930 -37.94 -20.27 30.92
C GLY A 930 -37.19 -19.60 29.77
N ALA A 931 -35.97 -20.02 29.44
CA ALA A 931 -35.23 -19.45 28.30
C ALA A 931 -35.88 -19.79 26.95
N VAL A 932 -36.44 -21.00 26.83
CA VAL A 932 -37.06 -21.49 25.60
C VAL A 932 -38.51 -21.92 25.84
N TRP A 933 -39.41 -21.60 24.90
CA TRP A 933 -40.83 -21.94 24.97
C TRP A 933 -41.40 -22.43 23.64
N VAL A 934 -42.56 -23.08 23.72
CA VAL A 934 -43.38 -23.50 22.56
C VAL A 934 -44.77 -22.88 22.66
N ALA A 935 -45.50 -22.84 21.55
CA ALA A 935 -46.89 -22.44 21.51
C ALA A 935 -47.80 -23.68 21.54
N VAL A 936 -48.78 -23.69 22.44
CA VAL A 936 -49.69 -24.82 22.70
C VAL A 936 -51.15 -24.39 22.59
N SER A 937 -52.00 -25.19 21.95
CA SER A 937 -53.47 -25.00 21.88
C SER A 937 -54.22 -26.07 22.67
N GLY A 938 -55.41 -25.71 23.18
CA GLY A 938 -56.25 -26.60 23.99
C GLY A 938 -57.11 -27.59 23.19
N ASP A 939 -57.33 -27.33 21.91
CA ASP A 939 -58.23 -28.08 21.02
C ASP A 939 -57.56 -28.55 19.73
#